data_AF-A0A9J6C349-F1
#
_entry.id   AF-A0A9J6C349-F1
#
_cell.length_a   1.000
_cell.length_b   1.000
_cell.length_c   1.000
_cell.angle_alpha   90.00
_cell.angle_beta   90.00
_cell.angle_gamma   90.00
#
_symmetry.space_group_name_H-M   'P 1'
#
loop_
_entity.id
_entity.type
_entity.pdbx_description
1 polymer ?
#
loop_
_entity_poly.entity_id
_entity_poly.type
_entity_poly.pdbx_seq_one_letter_code
_entity_poly.pdbx_strand_id
1 'polypeptide(L)'
;MDSINSVAKGVFFFKNGKSLKDLNKKKRKSEELVNKQNKNQHWYITFKDEWKIIEQKVEKIQSESYGKTLNNLLKYIQDVNLNDPNLQTAVLLTGVNQTDHFKQFDSLSTKIYNNCYSIVTILKSRDCPNIKSAIETLVHGLIYNTSKNNEDDENEDESINVKLKKKQLTLSVLEAWFNGNYKTSKKKPKLVIMLADFEQFNPVVMQELIGILCAYTFRLPLILILGIATAFKTLHNVLPFHITSKITANVFQAQSATSMLNQILDEIILTHQCPFFLSGKSFNVLVDIFLFYDYSLHSFIQGFKIFMLEQFMTNSFSSIYSPEGKMYDGVIDSLTHEECENIRKSCMSFRKFVEEQEDPQVRIDLIKNDDELKKLIIKQKLRIYRYFYKFFICLRMLSILIEDLPRNNLGTLLRELYPVCANEEIIKNEDFKECFKYLRFTSKDQFINKLDKVIKILDISLTDNTLNNLAKSKFIKTLEKLQSHREKIFNAGMAPVKVDTPQKSVEVTGEKAMSRLQMMEKLKESAMNNAPRTVIEYEKCLIECLDYLHNVFEKNLVPFNKGPALVELFIFSDYSSIRRQIVGAPRGAIHNALSNPHHYLQCSCCELKDNEQILPSMPDICIAYKLHLECNKFINLYDWLQAFSMVVDNNEDEESIKPEVQARFTRATAELQFLGLIKQAKQKTDHVMRLTW
;
A
#
# COMPACT_ATOMS: atom_id res chain seq x y z
N MET A 1 28.20 10.68 32.99
CA MET A 1 26.80 11.06 33.32
C MET A 1 26.61 12.46 32.78
N ASP A 2 25.92 12.59 31.65
CA ASP A 2 25.74 13.86 30.96
C ASP A 2 24.89 14.83 31.80
N SER A 3 25.16 16.13 31.72
CA SER A 3 24.42 17.19 32.42
C SER A 3 22.93 17.26 32.06
N ILE A 4 22.53 16.57 31.00
CA ILE A 4 21.15 16.44 30.51
C ILE A 4 20.37 15.38 31.32
N ASN A 5 21.04 14.43 31.96
CA ASN A 5 20.40 13.37 32.74
C ASN A 5 20.19 13.84 34.19
N SER A 6 18.94 14.15 34.55
CA SER A 6 18.57 14.48 35.94
C SER A 6 18.01 13.28 36.68
N VAL A 7 18.42 13.12 37.93
CA VAL A 7 17.87 12.11 38.86
C VAL A 7 16.45 12.49 39.33
N ALA A 8 16.07 13.77 39.28
CA ALA A 8 14.83 14.28 39.88
C ALA A 8 13.74 14.67 38.86
N LYS A 9 14.11 14.97 37.61
CA LYS A 9 13.18 15.48 36.59
C LYS A 9 13.13 14.53 35.40
N GLY A 10 11.91 14.17 34.97
CA GLY A 10 11.67 13.35 33.76
C GLY A 10 11.38 14.16 32.48
N VAL A 11 11.19 15.47 32.57
CA VAL A 11 10.88 16.34 31.41
C VAL A 11 11.72 17.61 31.46
N PHE A 12 12.40 17.90 30.35
CA PHE A 12 13.17 19.13 30.15
C PHE A 12 12.56 19.95 29.02
N PHE A 13 12.13 21.17 29.34
CA PHE A 13 11.51 22.05 28.36
C PHE A 13 12.53 23.06 27.81
N PHE A 14 12.89 22.89 26.54
CA PHE A 14 13.77 23.81 25.82
C PHE A 14 12.94 24.80 25.00
N LYS A 15 12.70 25.99 25.55
CA LYS A 15 11.89 27.03 24.90
C LYS A 15 12.71 27.84 23.90
N ASN A 16 12.70 27.45 22.63
CA ASN A 16 13.29 28.24 21.55
C ASN A 16 12.32 29.34 21.07
N GLY A 17 12.07 30.34 21.92
CA GLY A 17 11.44 31.62 21.52
C GLY A 17 9.92 31.65 21.25
N LYS A 18 9.15 30.56 21.43
CA LYS A 18 7.69 30.58 21.18
C LYS A 18 6.90 31.23 22.34
N SER A 19 6.30 32.41 22.13
CA SER A 19 5.31 32.98 23.09
C SER A 19 3.88 32.55 22.74
N LEU A 20 2.98 32.50 23.74
CA LEU A 20 1.55 32.23 23.55
C LEU A 20 0.86 33.24 22.60
N LYS A 21 1.40 34.46 22.49
CA LYS A 21 0.90 35.50 21.58
C LYS A 21 1.30 35.27 20.12
N ASP A 22 2.42 34.59 19.87
CA ASP A 22 2.88 34.27 18.50
C ASP A 22 2.12 33.08 17.88
N LEU A 23 1.60 32.16 18.71
CA LEU A 23 0.83 30.99 18.27
C LEU A 23 -0.48 31.38 17.56
N ASN A 24 -1.14 32.47 17.96
CA ASN A 24 -2.37 32.94 17.32
C ASN A 24 -2.12 33.68 15.99
N LYS A 25 -0.94 34.30 15.80
CA LYS A 25 -0.56 34.93 14.52
C LYS A 25 0.07 33.95 13.53
N LYS A 26 0.74 32.88 14.00
CA LYS A 26 1.40 31.86 13.17
C LYS A 26 0.51 30.71 12.67
N LYS A 27 -0.83 30.81 12.75
CA LYS A 27 -1.70 29.89 11.98
C LYS A 27 -1.51 30.00 10.45
N ARG A 28 -0.75 30.99 9.94
CA ARG A 28 -0.56 31.22 8.49
C ARG A 28 0.83 30.99 7.91
N LYS A 29 1.87 30.68 8.70
CA LYS A 29 3.18 30.27 8.14
C LYS A 29 3.80 29.19 9.02
N SER A 30 3.56 27.94 8.65
CA SER A 30 4.42 26.83 9.04
C SER A 30 5.84 27.17 8.60
N GLU A 31 6.73 27.50 9.54
CA GLU A 31 8.18 27.43 9.28
C GLU A 31 8.46 25.96 8.98
N GLU A 32 8.43 25.60 7.69
CA GLU A 32 8.57 24.21 7.26
C GLU A 32 9.96 23.71 7.68
N LEU A 33 10.00 22.54 8.32
CA LEU A 33 11.15 21.90 8.97
C LEU A 33 12.37 21.71 8.05
N VAL A 34 12.16 21.80 6.74
CA VAL A 34 13.16 21.52 5.71
C VAL A 34 14.18 22.67 5.65
N ASN A 35 15.47 22.34 5.63
CA ASN A 35 16.55 23.31 5.40
C ASN A 35 16.25 24.12 4.12
N LYS A 36 16.42 25.45 4.18
CA LYS A 36 16.19 26.35 3.03
C LYS A 36 16.96 25.92 1.78
N GLN A 37 18.11 25.27 1.95
CA GLN A 37 18.93 24.71 0.87
C GLN A 37 18.20 23.59 0.10
N ASN A 38 17.58 22.63 0.80
CA ASN A 38 16.87 21.52 0.16
C ASN A 38 15.55 21.96 -0.48
N LYS A 39 14.93 23.05 0.00
CA LYS A 39 13.68 23.57 -0.59
C LYS A 39 13.86 24.10 -2.00
N ASN A 40 15.03 24.66 -2.30
CA ASN A 40 15.34 25.22 -3.61
C ASN A 40 15.88 24.17 -4.58
N GLN A 41 16.14 22.95 -4.11
CA GLN A 41 16.60 21.87 -4.98
C GLN A 41 15.45 21.41 -5.88
N HIS A 42 15.77 21.21 -7.18
CA HIS A 42 14.78 20.88 -8.19
C HIS A 42 14.02 19.58 -7.88
N TRP A 43 14.70 18.55 -7.38
CA TRP A 43 14.07 17.28 -7.00
C TRP A 43 12.98 17.42 -5.93
N TYR A 44 13.13 18.35 -4.98
CA TYR A 44 12.14 18.54 -3.91
C TYR A 44 10.89 19.26 -4.43
N ILE A 45 11.09 20.23 -5.34
CA ILE A 45 9.99 20.96 -5.98
C ILE A 45 9.19 19.99 -6.85
N THR A 46 9.85 19.21 -7.71
CA THR A 46 9.20 18.20 -8.56
C THR A 46 8.48 17.15 -7.72
N PHE A 47 9.11 16.65 -6.65
CA PHE A 47 8.46 15.72 -5.72
C PHE A 47 7.17 16.31 -5.12
N LYS A 48 7.22 17.56 -4.65
CA LYS A 48 6.09 18.22 -4.00
C LYS A 48 4.92 18.42 -4.97
N ASP A 49 5.19 18.77 -6.22
CA ASP A 49 4.14 19.03 -7.20
C ASP A 49 3.54 17.73 -7.74
N GLU A 50 4.36 16.73 -8.06
CA GLU A 50 3.89 15.39 -8.44
C GLU A 50 3.11 14.72 -7.31
N TRP A 51 3.56 14.84 -6.06
CA TRP A 51 2.85 14.29 -4.91
C TRP A 51 1.46 14.91 -4.75
N LYS A 52 1.32 16.23 -4.93
CA LYS A 52 0.01 16.90 -4.86
C LYS A 52 -0.94 16.38 -5.94
N ILE A 53 -0.45 16.15 -7.16
CA ILE A 53 -1.27 15.60 -8.26
C ILE A 53 -1.78 14.21 -7.88
N ILE A 54 -0.90 13.36 -7.34
CA ILE A 54 -1.26 12.01 -6.90
C ILE A 54 -2.26 12.06 -5.74
N GLU A 55 -2.02 12.91 -4.73
CA GLU A 55 -2.90 13.09 -3.58
C GLU A 55 -4.30 13.57 -4.00
N GLN A 56 -4.38 14.55 -4.91
CA GLN A 56 -5.67 15.02 -5.47
C GLN A 56 -6.41 13.91 -6.25
N LYS A 57 -5.68 13.10 -7.03
CA LYS A 57 -6.29 11.95 -7.74
C LYS A 57 -6.83 10.91 -6.73
N VAL A 58 -6.07 10.59 -5.69
CA VAL A 58 -6.51 9.66 -4.63
C VAL A 58 -7.74 10.19 -3.92
N GLU A 59 -7.75 11.48 -3.51
CA GLU A 59 -8.90 12.11 -2.85
C GLU A 59 -10.14 12.09 -3.74
N LYS A 60 -9.97 12.31 -5.06
CA LYS A 60 -11.06 12.21 -6.03
C LYS A 60 -11.66 10.81 -6.06
N ILE A 61 -10.84 9.75 -6.21
CA ILE A 61 -11.29 8.35 -6.22
C ILE A 61 -12.02 8.00 -4.91
N GLN A 62 -11.46 8.40 -3.78
CA GLN A 62 -12.10 8.20 -2.47
C GLN A 62 -13.47 8.91 -2.42
N SER A 63 -13.55 10.16 -2.87
CA SER A 63 -14.80 10.92 -2.87
C SER A 63 -15.88 10.31 -3.76
N GLU A 64 -15.51 9.74 -4.91
CA GLU A 64 -16.42 9.08 -5.85
C GLU A 64 -16.93 7.74 -5.31
N SER A 65 -16.04 6.93 -4.75
CA SER A 65 -16.38 5.66 -4.10
C SER A 65 -17.36 5.88 -2.95
N TYR A 66 -17.03 6.79 -2.03
CA TYR A 66 -17.92 7.12 -0.91
C TYR A 66 -19.18 7.85 -1.36
N GLY A 67 -19.14 8.57 -2.48
CA GLY A 67 -20.28 9.35 -3.00
C GLY A 67 -21.55 8.50 -3.16
N LYS A 68 -21.44 7.25 -3.59
CA LYS A 68 -22.60 6.34 -3.72
C LYS A 68 -23.22 6.00 -2.37
N THR A 69 -22.41 5.56 -1.40
CA THR A 69 -22.87 5.18 -0.06
C THR A 69 -23.39 6.40 0.70
N LEU A 70 -22.72 7.54 0.55
CA LEU A 70 -23.12 8.81 1.14
C LEU A 70 -24.45 9.31 0.57
N ASN A 71 -24.66 9.23 -0.74
CA ASN A 71 -25.94 9.63 -1.35
C ASN A 71 -27.09 8.76 -0.85
N ASN A 72 -26.87 7.46 -0.67
CA ASN A 72 -27.88 6.57 -0.08
C ASN A 72 -28.17 6.93 1.38
N LEU A 73 -27.12 7.25 2.16
CA LEU A 73 -27.25 7.68 3.55
C LEU A 73 -27.95 9.04 3.67
N LEU A 74 -27.65 9.99 2.78
CA LEU A 74 -28.30 11.30 2.74
C LEU A 74 -29.79 11.19 2.38
N LYS A 75 -30.13 10.39 1.36
CA LYS A 75 -31.53 10.08 1.03
C LYS A 75 -32.27 9.50 2.23
N TYR A 76 -31.65 8.52 2.90
CA TYR A 76 -32.20 7.96 4.13
C TYR A 76 -32.41 9.03 5.21
N ILE A 77 -31.41 9.87 5.50
CA ILE A 77 -31.55 10.95 6.50
C ILE A 77 -32.67 11.93 6.12
N GLN A 78 -32.88 12.22 4.84
CA GLN A 78 -33.97 13.08 4.38
C GLN A 78 -35.34 12.41 4.58
N ASP A 79 -35.47 11.16 4.16
CA ASP A 79 -36.73 10.38 4.12
C ASP A 79 -37.19 9.89 5.50
N VAL A 80 -36.30 9.81 6.49
CA VAL A 80 -36.65 9.32 7.84
C VAL A 80 -37.72 10.19 8.48
N ASN A 81 -38.87 9.56 8.75
CA ASN A 81 -39.94 10.08 9.58
C ASN A 81 -39.56 9.93 11.05
N LEU A 82 -39.49 11.06 11.76
CA LEU A 82 -39.07 11.13 13.17
C LEU A 82 -40.23 10.91 14.15
N ASN A 83 -41.42 10.53 13.67
CA ASN A 83 -42.61 10.35 14.49
C ASN A 83 -42.73 8.93 15.07
N ASP A 84 -41.86 8.01 14.66
CA ASP A 84 -41.86 6.64 15.19
C ASP A 84 -41.26 6.60 16.60
N PRO A 85 -41.75 5.70 17.48
CA PRO A 85 -41.24 5.57 18.85
C PRO A 85 -39.83 4.95 18.91
N ASN A 86 -39.36 4.33 17.82
CA ASN A 86 -38.07 3.66 17.76
C ASN A 86 -36.97 4.61 17.29
N LEU A 87 -35.78 4.45 17.85
CA LEU A 87 -34.61 5.23 17.45
C LEU A 87 -34.13 4.78 16.06
N GLN A 88 -34.11 5.73 15.13
CA GLN A 88 -33.68 5.50 13.76
C GLN A 88 -32.15 5.42 13.71
N THR A 89 -31.65 4.25 13.31
CA THR A 89 -30.21 3.96 13.25
C THR A 89 -29.75 3.58 11.86
N ALA A 90 -28.68 4.22 11.40
CA ALA A 90 -27.94 3.81 10.22
C ALA A 90 -26.69 3.06 10.64
N VAL A 91 -26.57 1.81 10.25
CA VAL A 91 -25.38 0.99 10.50
C VAL A 91 -24.49 1.05 9.27
N LEU A 92 -23.35 1.72 9.37
CA LEU A 92 -22.34 1.79 8.34
C LEU A 92 -21.29 0.69 8.58
N LEU A 93 -21.28 -0.31 7.70
CA LEU A 93 -20.24 -1.34 7.68
C LEU A 93 -19.01 -0.76 6.97
N THR A 94 -18.05 -0.31 7.75
CA THR A 94 -16.87 0.42 7.28
C THR A 94 -15.68 -0.49 6.97
N GLY A 95 -15.57 -1.64 7.65
CA GLY A 95 -14.41 -2.52 7.57
C GLY A 95 -13.39 -2.26 8.67
N VAL A 96 -12.27 -3.01 8.65
CA VAL A 96 -11.26 -3.05 9.73
C VAL A 96 -10.46 -1.73 9.87
N ASN A 97 -10.47 -0.87 8.87
CA ASN A 97 -9.58 0.31 8.76
C ASN A 97 -10.08 1.55 9.53
N GLN A 98 -10.18 1.46 10.86
CA GLN A 98 -10.77 2.51 11.71
C GLN A 98 -10.14 3.91 11.49
N THR A 99 -8.84 4.02 11.22
CA THR A 99 -8.16 5.31 11.00
C THR A 99 -8.66 6.08 9.78
N ASP A 100 -8.96 5.36 8.70
CA ASP A 100 -9.39 5.97 7.44
C ASP A 100 -10.84 6.46 7.54
N HIS A 101 -11.65 5.76 8.34
CA HIS A 101 -13.05 6.09 8.55
C HIS A 101 -13.26 7.37 9.36
N PHE A 102 -12.34 7.77 10.24
CA PHE A 102 -12.50 9.07 10.93
C PHE A 102 -12.52 10.24 9.95
N LYS A 103 -11.61 10.27 8.96
CA LYS A 103 -11.62 11.30 7.92
C LYS A 103 -12.91 11.26 7.10
N GLN A 104 -13.46 10.05 6.89
CA GLN A 104 -14.74 9.88 6.21
C GLN A 104 -15.90 10.41 7.04
N PHE A 105 -15.93 10.13 8.34
CA PHE A 105 -16.96 10.64 9.24
C PHE A 105 -16.90 12.17 9.36
N ASP A 106 -15.69 12.75 9.36
CA ASP A 106 -15.52 14.21 9.28
C ASP A 106 -16.08 14.75 7.95
N SER A 107 -15.73 14.12 6.81
CA SER A 107 -16.26 14.51 5.48
C SER A 107 -17.78 14.28 5.34
N LEU A 108 -18.31 13.29 6.05
CA LEU A 108 -19.74 12.98 6.10
C LEU A 108 -20.45 14.04 6.93
N SER A 109 -19.87 14.47 8.05
CA SER A 109 -20.44 15.52 8.89
C SER A 109 -20.61 16.85 8.13
N THR A 110 -19.62 17.25 7.34
CA THR A 110 -19.68 18.46 6.50
C THR A 110 -20.73 18.32 5.39
N LYS A 111 -20.80 17.16 4.74
CA LYS A 111 -21.81 16.89 3.69
C LYS A 111 -23.24 16.82 4.24
N ILE A 112 -23.45 16.22 5.42
CA ILE A 112 -24.77 16.21 6.07
C ILE A 112 -25.18 17.64 6.39
N TYR A 113 -24.28 18.45 6.94
CA TYR A 113 -24.58 19.84 7.27
C TYR A 113 -25.00 20.66 6.04
N ASN A 114 -24.28 20.49 4.92
CA ASN A 114 -24.56 21.25 3.70
C ASN A 114 -25.85 20.81 2.98
N ASN A 115 -26.18 19.51 3.01
CA ASN A 115 -27.27 18.94 2.21
C ASN A 115 -28.55 18.67 3.01
N CYS A 116 -28.46 18.54 4.33
CA CYS A 116 -29.58 18.27 5.22
C CYS A 116 -29.63 19.33 6.31
N TYR A 117 -30.82 19.78 6.68
CA TYR A 117 -31.00 20.64 7.85
C TYR A 117 -30.83 19.79 9.13
N SER A 118 -29.57 19.53 9.50
CA SER A 118 -29.17 18.60 10.54
C SER A 118 -27.96 19.10 11.33
N ILE A 119 -27.94 18.85 12.64
CA ILE A 119 -26.80 19.13 13.52
C ILE A 119 -26.10 17.81 13.82
N VAL A 120 -24.80 17.75 13.54
CA VAL A 120 -24.02 16.50 13.61
C VAL A 120 -23.02 16.55 14.78
N THR A 121 -22.91 15.44 15.51
CA THR A 121 -21.78 15.20 16.44
C THR A 121 -21.10 13.89 16.16
N ILE A 122 -19.80 13.87 16.40
CA ILE A 122 -18.99 12.65 16.34
C ILE A 122 -18.52 12.33 17.76
N LEU A 123 -18.90 11.15 18.24
CA LEU A 123 -18.50 10.61 19.53
C LEU A 123 -17.40 9.58 19.33
N LYS A 124 -16.31 9.73 20.08
CA LYS A 124 -15.16 8.83 20.09
C LYS A 124 -15.17 7.98 21.36
N SER A 125 -14.77 6.71 21.23
CA SER A 125 -14.68 5.76 22.36
C SER A 125 -13.80 6.32 23.51
N ARG A 126 -12.66 6.92 23.15
CA ARG A 126 -11.69 7.55 24.07
C ARG A 126 -12.29 8.63 24.99
N ASP A 127 -13.31 9.33 24.49
CA ASP A 127 -13.94 10.46 25.20
C ASP A 127 -15.14 10.02 26.04
N CYS A 128 -15.55 8.74 25.93
CA CYS A 128 -16.76 8.20 26.53
C CYS A 128 -16.48 6.98 27.45
N PRO A 129 -15.59 7.07 28.47
CA PRO A 129 -15.37 5.96 29.40
C PRO A 129 -16.59 5.68 30.29
N ASN A 130 -17.32 6.73 30.67
CA ASN A 130 -18.51 6.66 31.54
C ASN A 130 -19.73 7.31 30.84
N ILE A 131 -20.94 6.95 31.27
CA ILE A 131 -22.19 7.54 30.73
C ILE A 131 -22.25 9.06 30.90
N LYS A 132 -21.79 9.57 32.05
CA LYS A 132 -21.70 11.02 32.31
C LYS A 132 -20.83 11.72 31.28
N SER A 133 -19.61 11.22 31.03
CA SER A 133 -18.72 11.79 30.02
C SER A 133 -19.33 11.71 28.62
N ALA A 134 -20.02 10.62 28.28
CA ALA A 134 -20.64 10.45 26.98
C ALA A 134 -21.78 11.45 26.73
N ILE A 135 -22.60 11.73 27.75
CA ILE A 135 -23.66 12.74 27.66
C ILE A 135 -23.04 14.14 27.60
N GLU A 136 -22.03 14.43 28.43
CA GLU A 136 -21.35 15.73 28.42
C GLU A 136 -20.71 16.01 27.05
N THR A 137 -20.07 15.02 26.43
CA THR A 137 -19.44 15.16 25.10
C THR A 137 -20.47 15.24 23.98
N LEU A 138 -21.58 14.50 24.05
CA LEU A 138 -22.69 14.56 23.10
C LEU A 138 -23.33 15.95 23.11
N VAL A 139 -23.71 16.44 24.28
CA VAL A 139 -24.38 17.74 24.43
C VAL A 139 -23.40 18.87 24.07
N HIS A 140 -22.13 18.76 24.47
CA HIS A 140 -21.09 19.68 24.02
C HIS A 140 -20.97 19.69 22.50
N GLY A 141 -20.93 18.51 21.87
CA GLY A 141 -20.84 18.37 20.42
C GLY A 141 -22.01 19.05 19.72
N LEU A 142 -23.23 18.82 20.17
CA LEU A 142 -24.44 19.36 19.53
C LEU A 142 -24.51 20.88 19.65
N ILE A 143 -24.24 21.44 20.84
CA ILE A 143 -24.36 22.89 21.07
C ILE A 143 -23.22 23.65 20.36
N TYR A 144 -21.98 23.21 20.53
CA TYR A 144 -20.82 23.96 20.02
C TYR A 144 -20.54 23.74 18.54
N ASN A 145 -20.96 22.62 17.94
CA ASN A 145 -20.86 22.47 16.49
C ASN A 145 -21.82 23.41 15.76
N THR A 146 -22.95 23.78 16.37
CA THR A 146 -23.84 24.83 15.84
C THR A 146 -23.18 26.21 15.92
N SER A 147 -22.44 26.52 16.99
CA SER A 147 -21.79 27.83 17.17
C SER A 147 -20.60 28.08 16.24
N LYS A 148 -19.86 27.05 15.83
CA LYS A 148 -18.65 27.22 14.99
C LYS A 148 -18.92 27.71 13.57
N ASN A 149 -20.16 27.58 13.08
CA ASN A 149 -20.51 27.92 11.70
C ASN A 149 -21.40 29.17 11.59
N ASN A 150 -21.88 29.73 12.71
CA ASN A 150 -22.56 31.03 12.71
C ASN A 150 -21.56 32.22 12.71
N GLU A 151 -20.25 31.96 12.73
CA GLU A 151 -19.22 33.02 12.61
C GLU A 151 -19.02 33.51 11.16
N ASP A 152 -19.69 32.91 10.17
CA ASP A 152 -19.65 33.34 8.75
C ASP A 152 -20.79 34.33 8.38
N ASP A 153 -21.75 34.57 9.27
CA ASP A 153 -22.75 35.64 9.12
C ASP A 153 -22.29 36.86 9.92
N GLU A 154 -21.93 37.95 9.23
CA GLU A 154 -21.52 39.26 9.77
C GLU A 154 -22.67 40.00 10.49
N ASN A 155 -23.45 39.33 11.33
CA ASN A 155 -24.40 39.97 12.22
C ASN A 155 -23.98 39.71 13.66
N GLU A 156 -23.29 40.70 14.22
CA GLU A 156 -22.99 40.87 15.64
C GLU A 156 -24.27 41.07 16.48
N ASP A 157 -25.19 40.11 16.47
CA ASP A 157 -26.27 40.08 17.45
C ASP A 157 -25.87 39.19 18.63
N GLU A 158 -25.70 39.86 19.77
CA GLU A 158 -25.31 39.39 21.10
C GLU A 158 -26.18 38.25 21.66
N SER A 159 -26.19 37.07 21.03
CA SER A 159 -26.67 35.86 21.67
C SER A 159 -25.56 35.34 22.59
N ILE A 160 -25.72 35.67 23.87
CA ILE A 160 -24.89 35.32 25.03
C ILE A 160 -24.25 33.93 24.87
N ASN A 161 -23.02 33.89 24.38
CA ASN A 161 -22.19 32.69 24.29
C ASN A 161 -21.67 32.33 25.70
N VAL A 162 -22.56 31.94 26.62
CA VAL A 162 -22.13 31.35 27.89
C VAL A 162 -21.46 30.03 27.55
N LYS A 163 -20.13 29.98 27.66
CA LYS A 163 -19.40 28.71 27.61
C LYS A 163 -19.84 27.87 28.81
N LEU A 164 -20.88 27.05 28.60
CA LEU A 164 -21.35 26.08 29.58
C LEU A 164 -20.18 25.19 29.99
N LYS A 165 -19.93 25.09 31.29
CA LYS A 165 -18.90 24.17 31.81
C LYS A 165 -19.36 22.75 31.51
N LYS A 166 -18.43 21.84 31.18
CA LYS A 166 -18.75 20.43 30.88
C LYS A 166 -19.70 19.79 31.91
N LYS A 167 -19.52 20.11 33.20
CA LYS A 167 -20.35 19.61 34.31
C LYS A 167 -21.83 20.01 34.27
N GLN A 168 -22.20 21.04 33.50
CA GLN A 168 -23.57 21.55 33.39
C GLN A 168 -24.31 20.96 32.17
N LEU A 169 -23.62 20.19 31.34
CA LEU A 169 -24.16 19.64 30.09
C LEU A 169 -24.98 18.38 30.40
N THR A 170 -26.29 18.54 30.43
CA THR A 170 -27.27 17.46 30.62
C THR A 170 -28.25 17.42 29.45
N LEU A 171 -28.93 16.28 29.23
CA LEU A 171 -29.92 16.16 28.16
C LEU A 171 -31.12 17.11 28.34
N SER A 172 -31.46 17.49 29.57
CA SER A 172 -32.49 18.51 29.82
C SER A 172 -32.06 19.89 29.33
N VAL A 173 -30.77 20.24 29.46
CA VAL A 173 -30.20 21.47 28.89
C VAL A 173 -30.22 21.41 27.36
N LEU A 174 -29.92 20.25 26.77
CA LEU A 174 -30.05 20.05 25.33
C LEU A 174 -31.49 20.25 24.85
N GLU A 175 -32.46 19.69 25.58
CA GLU A 175 -33.88 19.86 25.29
C GLU A 175 -34.33 21.33 25.40
N ALA A 176 -33.92 22.03 26.45
CA ALA A 176 -34.21 23.44 26.65
C ALA A 176 -33.59 24.31 25.54
N TRP A 177 -32.34 24.02 25.17
CA TRP A 177 -31.63 24.71 24.08
C TRP A 177 -32.30 24.48 22.73
N PHE A 178 -32.65 23.23 22.41
CA PHE A 178 -33.31 22.88 21.15
C PHE A 178 -34.70 23.53 21.04
N ASN A 179 -35.47 23.51 22.13
CA ASN A 179 -36.76 24.17 22.19
C ASN A 179 -36.65 25.69 22.15
N GLY A 180 -35.62 26.29 22.75
CA GLY A 180 -35.38 27.73 22.72
C GLY A 180 -35.09 28.23 21.30
N ASN A 181 -34.30 27.50 20.54
CA ASN A 181 -33.85 27.94 19.21
C ASN A 181 -34.81 27.56 18.08
N TYR A 182 -35.54 26.44 18.19
CA TYR A 182 -36.25 25.84 17.05
C TYR A 182 -37.75 25.58 17.28
N LYS A 183 -38.36 26.02 18.39
CA LYS A 183 -39.82 25.88 18.61
C LYS A 183 -40.67 26.57 17.54
N THR A 184 -40.20 27.70 17.02
CA THR A 184 -40.94 28.58 16.10
C THR A 184 -40.74 28.23 14.62
N SER A 185 -39.75 27.38 14.31
CA SER A 185 -39.41 27.01 12.92
C SER A 185 -40.29 25.88 12.39
N LYS A 186 -40.88 26.07 11.20
CA LYS A 186 -41.75 25.06 10.53
C LYS A 186 -41.03 23.75 10.20
N LYS A 187 -39.70 23.77 10.09
CA LYS A 187 -38.85 22.57 9.95
C LYS A 187 -37.87 22.52 11.12
N LYS A 188 -37.89 21.43 11.88
CA LYS A 188 -36.95 21.18 12.99
C LYS A 188 -35.68 20.52 12.44
N PRO A 189 -34.48 20.93 12.89
CA PRO A 189 -33.26 20.28 12.46
C PRO A 189 -33.15 18.87 13.06
N LYS A 190 -32.66 17.91 12.28
CA LYS A 190 -32.42 16.55 12.78
C LYS A 190 -31.10 16.50 13.55
N LEU A 191 -31.07 15.87 14.73
CA LEU A 191 -29.87 15.72 15.55
C LEU A 191 -29.21 14.39 15.22
N VAL A 192 -28.09 14.43 14.49
CA VAL A 192 -27.35 13.24 14.05
C VAL A 192 -26.18 12.98 14.99
N ILE A 193 -26.19 11.82 15.63
CA ILE A 193 -25.12 11.35 16.51
C ILE A 193 -24.36 10.26 15.76
N MET A 194 -23.05 10.43 15.61
CA MET A 194 -22.19 9.49 14.91
C MET A 194 -21.23 8.83 15.88
N LEU A 195 -21.25 7.50 15.92
CA LEU A 195 -20.33 6.68 16.69
C LEU A 195 -19.36 6.01 15.72
N ALA A 196 -18.14 6.53 15.61
CA ALA A 196 -17.16 6.05 14.63
C ALA A 196 -16.65 4.63 14.95
N ASP A 197 -16.42 4.32 16.23
CA ASP A 197 -15.77 3.07 16.67
C ASP A 197 -16.68 2.24 17.58
N PHE A 198 -17.83 1.77 17.10
CA PHE A 198 -18.82 1.10 17.95
C PHE A 198 -18.24 -0.04 18.81
N GLU A 199 -17.29 -0.80 18.25
CA GLU A 199 -16.68 -1.98 18.89
C GLU A 199 -15.76 -1.65 20.07
N GLN A 200 -15.19 -0.44 20.10
CA GLN A 200 -14.28 -0.02 21.16
C GLN A 200 -15.00 0.55 22.39
N PHE A 201 -16.31 0.79 22.31
CA PHE A 201 -17.05 1.31 23.45
C PHE A 201 -17.31 0.22 24.50
N ASN A 202 -17.36 0.64 25.76
CA ASN A 202 -17.84 -0.23 26.82
C ASN A 202 -19.33 -0.60 26.57
N PRO A 203 -19.69 -1.89 26.46
CA PRO A 203 -21.05 -2.32 26.20
C PRO A 203 -22.08 -1.75 27.18
N VAL A 204 -21.74 -1.63 28.47
CA VAL A 204 -22.65 -1.10 29.49
C VAL A 204 -22.99 0.37 29.21
N VAL A 205 -21.98 1.19 28.90
CA VAL A 205 -22.16 2.61 28.60
C VAL A 205 -22.98 2.78 27.32
N MET A 206 -22.77 1.94 26.32
CA MET A 206 -23.54 1.97 25.07
C MET A 206 -25.01 1.62 25.27
N GLN A 207 -25.28 0.59 26.08
CA GLN A 207 -26.64 0.15 26.39
C GLN A 207 -27.42 1.25 27.12
N GLU A 208 -26.80 1.85 28.14
CA GLU A 208 -27.41 2.97 28.88
C GLU A 208 -27.60 4.20 27.98
N LEU A 209 -26.60 4.56 27.17
CA LEU A 209 -26.67 5.71 26.28
C LEU A 209 -27.79 5.57 25.26
N ILE A 210 -27.90 4.43 24.58
CA ILE A 210 -28.97 4.19 23.62
C ILE A 210 -30.32 4.13 24.34
N GLY A 211 -30.41 3.49 25.51
CA GLY A 211 -31.63 3.48 26.32
C GLY A 211 -32.11 4.89 26.68
N ILE A 212 -31.19 5.79 27.04
CA ILE A 212 -31.47 7.20 27.30
C ILE A 212 -31.92 7.90 26.01
N LEU A 213 -31.20 7.74 24.89
CA LEU A 213 -31.58 8.37 23.61
C LEU A 213 -32.97 7.93 23.13
N CYS A 214 -33.32 6.65 23.30
CA CYS A 214 -34.66 6.13 23.01
C CYS A 214 -35.74 6.83 23.85
N ALA A 215 -35.48 7.09 25.14
CA ALA A 215 -36.44 7.79 25.99
C ALA A 215 -36.67 9.25 25.54
N TYR A 216 -35.66 9.89 24.93
CA TYR A 216 -35.75 11.26 24.42
C TYR A 216 -36.22 11.37 22.97
N THR A 217 -36.52 10.27 22.28
CA THR A 217 -36.88 10.27 20.84
C THR A 217 -38.20 11.02 20.58
N PHE A 218 -39.15 11.01 21.52
CA PHE A 218 -40.38 11.80 21.40
C PHE A 218 -40.18 13.32 21.55
N ARG A 219 -39.09 13.74 22.20
CA ARG A 219 -38.82 15.16 22.50
C ARG A 219 -37.83 15.77 21.51
N LEU A 220 -36.87 14.97 21.06
CA LEU A 220 -35.76 15.38 20.21
C LEU A 220 -35.70 14.50 18.94
N PRO A 221 -35.55 15.09 17.75
CA PRO A 221 -35.44 14.34 16.51
C PRO A 221 -34.03 13.72 16.37
N LEU A 222 -33.79 12.58 17.03
CA LEU A 222 -32.49 11.91 17.10
C LEU A 222 -32.32 10.87 15.99
N ILE A 223 -31.17 10.89 15.31
CA ILE A 223 -30.71 9.87 14.38
C ILE A 223 -29.33 9.40 14.83
N LEU A 224 -29.10 8.10 14.86
CA LEU A 224 -27.85 7.53 15.30
C LEU A 224 -27.15 6.78 14.14
N ILE A 225 -25.90 7.13 13.85
CA ILE A 225 -25.08 6.46 12.84
C ILE A 225 -24.01 5.64 13.57
N LEU A 226 -23.98 4.34 13.32
CA LEU A 226 -23.04 3.38 13.91
C LEU A 226 -22.00 2.96 12.88
N GLY A 227 -20.73 3.29 13.11
CA GLY A 227 -19.58 2.73 12.40
C GLY A 227 -19.22 1.37 12.98
N ILE A 228 -19.45 0.30 12.20
CA ILE A 228 -19.10 -1.07 12.58
C ILE A 228 -17.99 -1.57 11.65
N ALA A 229 -16.92 -2.07 12.25
CA ALA A 229 -15.76 -2.55 11.51
C ALA A 229 -15.92 -3.98 11.00
N THR A 230 -16.52 -4.86 11.79
CA THR A 230 -16.62 -6.30 11.50
C THR A 230 -17.88 -6.69 10.72
N ALA A 231 -18.92 -7.11 11.41
CA ALA A 231 -20.16 -7.62 10.86
C ALA A 231 -21.35 -7.18 11.72
N PHE A 232 -22.55 -7.23 11.13
CA PHE A 232 -23.78 -6.87 11.83
C PHE A 232 -24.02 -7.68 13.11
N LYS A 233 -23.51 -8.92 13.19
CA LYS A 233 -23.58 -9.77 14.40
C LYS A 233 -23.02 -9.08 15.66
N THR A 234 -22.02 -8.21 15.52
CA THR A 234 -21.41 -7.49 16.64
C THR A 234 -22.41 -6.56 17.34
N LEU A 235 -23.38 -6.01 16.59
CA LEU A 235 -24.48 -5.23 17.17
C LEU A 235 -25.33 -6.09 18.12
N HIS A 236 -25.65 -7.33 17.74
CA HIS A 236 -26.40 -8.27 18.58
C HIS A 236 -25.61 -8.77 19.80
N ASN A 237 -24.27 -8.82 19.71
CA ASN A 237 -23.43 -9.23 20.83
C ASN A 237 -23.30 -8.12 21.88
N VAL A 238 -23.19 -6.86 21.43
CA VAL A 238 -23.02 -5.70 22.32
C VAL A 238 -24.35 -5.22 22.89
N LEU A 239 -25.42 -5.24 22.09
CA LEU A 239 -26.74 -4.77 22.49
C LEU A 239 -27.67 -5.95 22.80
N PRO A 240 -28.16 -6.07 24.05
CA PRO A 240 -29.16 -7.06 24.42
C PRO A 240 -30.49 -6.80 23.70
N PHE A 241 -31.31 -7.84 23.62
CA PHE A 241 -32.59 -7.83 22.90
C PHE A 241 -33.52 -6.67 23.29
N HIS A 242 -33.58 -6.30 24.57
CA HIS A 242 -34.47 -5.23 25.07
C HIS A 242 -34.08 -3.82 24.59
N ILE A 243 -32.85 -3.64 24.08
CA ILE A 243 -32.39 -2.40 23.44
C ILE A 243 -32.52 -2.52 21.93
N THR A 244 -32.14 -3.65 21.34
CA THR A 244 -32.27 -3.87 19.89
C THR A 244 -33.72 -3.73 19.42
N SER A 245 -34.70 -4.13 20.22
CA SER A 245 -36.13 -3.96 19.89
C SER A 245 -36.59 -2.50 19.79
N LYS A 246 -35.84 -1.55 20.37
CA LYS A 246 -36.14 -0.11 20.35
C LYS A 246 -35.43 0.63 19.21
N ILE A 247 -34.68 -0.10 18.41
CA ILE A 247 -33.84 0.44 17.34
C ILE A 247 -34.35 -0.06 15.99
N THR A 248 -34.54 0.84 15.05
CA THR A 248 -34.73 0.49 13.63
C THR A 248 -33.39 0.65 12.92
N ALA A 249 -32.76 -0.46 12.54
CA ALA A 249 -31.43 -0.47 11.93
C ALA A 249 -31.49 -0.70 10.42
N ASN A 250 -31.00 0.28 9.66
CA ASN A 250 -30.76 0.16 8.22
C ASN A 250 -29.26 0.00 7.95
N VAL A 251 -28.90 -1.03 7.20
CA VAL A 251 -27.50 -1.37 6.95
C VAL A 251 -27.02 -0.73 5.65
N PHE A 252 -25.92 -0.01 5.72
CA PHE A 252 -25.20 0.58 4.60
C PHE A 252 -23.82 -0.06 4.50
N GLN A 253 -23.52 -0.64 3.35
CA GLN A 253 -22.22 -1.25 3.10
C GLN A 253 -21.29 -0.25 2.44
N ALA A 254 -20.14 0.02 3.05
CA ALA A 254 -19.05 0.71 2.38
C ALA A 254 -18.31 -0.25 1.43
N GLN A 255 -17.63 0.31 0.44
CA GLN A 255 -16.75 -0.46 -0.45
C GLN A 255 -15.57 -1.03 0.35
N SER A 256 -15.12 -2.24 0.02
CA SER A 256 -13.98 -2.85 0.69
C SER A 256 -12.67 -2.10 0.39
N ALA A 257 -11.76 -2.10 1.36
CA ALA A 257 -10.43 -1.50 1.19
C ALA A 257 -9.64 -2.13 0.03
N THR A 258 -9.79 -3.44 -0.19
CA THR A 258 -9.14 -4.15 -1.31
C THR A 258 -9.63 -3.67 -2.68
N SER A 259 -10.93 -3.39 -2.80
CA SER A 259 -11.50 -2.88 -4.05
C SER A 259 -11.07 -1.43 -4.31
N MET A 260 -11.02 -0.60 -3.27
CA MET A 260 -10.49 0.76 -3.38
C MET A 260 -8.99 0.78 -3.70
N LEU A 261 -8.20 -0.14 -3.13
CA LEU A 261 -6.80 -0.29 -3.49
C LEU A 261 -6.65 -0.64 -4.97
N ASN A 262 -7.44 -1.58 -5.49
CA ASN A 262 -7.38 -1.95 -6.90
C ASN A 262 -7.70 -0.75 -7.81
N GLN A 263 -8.72 0.06 -7.47
CA GLN A 263 -9.02 1.29 -8.20
C GLN A 263 -7.85 2.28 -8.18
N ILE A 264 -7.24 2.50 -7.02
CA ILE A 264 -6.06 3.37 -6.88
C ILE A 264 -4.88 2.84 -7.70
N LEU A 265 -4.63 1.53 -7.64
CA LEU A 265 -3.57 0.90 -8.42
C LEU A 265 -3.81 1.06 -9.93
N ASP A 266 -5.02 0.81 -10.40
CA ASP A 266 -5.36 0.79 -11.83
C ASP A 266 -5.43 2.19 -12.46
N GLU A 267 -5.93 3.19 -11.71
CA GLU A 267 -6.13 4.56 -12.19
C GLU A 267 -4.94 5.48 -11.93
N ILE A 268 -4.12 5.20 -10.90
CA ILE A 268 -2.98 6.03 -10.53
C ILE A 268 -1.70 5.29 -10.88
N ILE A 269 -1.31 4.27 -10.10
CA ILE A 269 0.04 3.70 -10.10
C ILE A 269 0.39 2.95 -11.40
N LEU A 270 -0.55 2.18 -11.94
CA LEU A 270 -0.41 1.39 -13.17
C LEU A 270 -0.84 2.18 -14.41
N THR A 271 -0.56 3.48 -14.42
CA THR A 271 -0.80 4.36 -15.58
C THR A 271 0.47 5.00 -16.08
N HIS A 272 0.52 5.28 -17.38
CA HIS A 272 1.63 6.00 -18.01
C HIS A 272 1.82 7.43 -17.48
N GLN A 273 0.80 7.97 -16.80
CA GLN A 273 0.81 9.31 -16.21
C GLN A 273 1.59 9.37 -14.90
N CYS A 274 1.99 8.23 -14.33
CA CYS A 274 2.82 8.23 -13.14
C CYS A 274 4.23 8.75 -13.44
N PRO A 275 4.76 9.64 -12.58
CA PRO A 275 6.11 10.19 -12.73
C PRO A 275 7.20 9.12 -12.46
N PHE A 276 6.90 8.11 -11.65
CA PHE A 276 7.84 7.01 -11.43
C PHE A 276 7.10 5.69 -11.31
N PHE A 277 7.83 4.61 -11.54
CA PHE A 277 7.35 3.24 -11.49
C PHE A 277 8.10 2.45 -10.42
N LEU A 278 7.42 1.48 -9.84
CA LEU A 278 8.00 0.58 -8.85
C LEU A 278 8.54 -0.67 -9.55
N SER A 279 9.71 -1.15 -9.15
CA SER A 279 10.12 -2.51 -9.48
C SER A 279 9.05 -3.52 -9.01
N GLY A 280 8.90 -4.65 -9.72
CA GLY A 280 7.96 -5.70 -9.31
C GLY A 280 8.18 -6.17 -7.87
N LYS A 281 9.43 -6.23 -7.40
CA LYS A 281 9.76 -6.57 -6.00
C LYS A 281 9.32 -5.48 -5.02
N SER A 282 9.60 -4.21 -5.33
CA SER A 282 9.19 -3.06 -4.51
C SER A 282 7.67 -2.95 -4.41
N PHE A 283 6.98 -3.22 -5.52
CA PHE A 283 5.52 -3.28 -5.59
C PHE A 283 4.95 -4.39 -4.70
N ASN A 284 5.51 -5.61 -4.78
CA ASN A 284 5.09 -6.72 -3.93
C ASN A 284 5.24 -6.39 -2.45
N VAL A 285 6.34 -5.76 -2.02
CA VAL A 285 6.51 -5.36 -0.61
C VAL A 285 5.38 -4.44 -0.14
N LEU A 286 4.99 -3.45 -0.93
CA LEU A 286 3.88 -2.54 -0.57
C LEU A 286 2.53 -3.27 -0.51
N VAL A 287 2.26 -4.12 -1.50
CA VAL A 287 1.01 -4.89 -1.56
C VAL A 287 0.94 -5.93 -0.44
N ASP A 288 2.06 -6.58 -0.13
CA ASP A 288 2.17 -7.55 0.97
C ASP A 288 1.93 -6.89 2.32
N ILE A 289 2.49 -5.70 2.56
CA ILE A 289 2.22 -4.93 3.78
C ILE A 289 0.71 -4.64 3.90
N PHE A 290 0.07 -4.27 2.80
CA PHE A 290 -1.37 -4.01 2.80
C PHE A 290 -2.22 -5.26 3.04
N LEU A 291 -1.96 -6.35 2.30
CA LEU A 291 -2.81 -7.56 2.33
C LEU A 291 -2.60 -8.41 3.58
N PHE A 292 -1.38 -8.47 4.12
CA PHE A 292 -1.05 -9.37 5.23
C PHE A 292 -1.04 -8.70 6.61
N TYR A 293 -0.94 -7.36 6.70
CA TYR A 293 -0.83 -6.67 7.99
C TYR A 293 -2.05 -5.80 8.30
N ASP A 294 -2.23 -4.68 7.58
CA ASP A 294 -3.06 -3.59 8.10
C ASP A 294 -4.33 -3.29 7.29
N TYR A 295 -4.44 -3.76 6.04
CA TYR A 295 -5.48 -3.37 5.06
C TYR A 295 -5.67 -1.84 4.90
N SER A 296 -4.81 -0.99 5.47
CA SER A 296 -4.95 0.47 5.47
C SER A 296 -4.47 1.11 4.18
N LEU A 297 -5.34 1.89 3.55
CA LEU A 297 -5.00 2.66 2.36
C LEU A 297 -4.08 3.81 2.70
N HIS A 298 -4.27 4.45 3.86
CA HIS A 298 -3.37 5.50 4.32
C HIS A 298 -1.94 4.99 4.48
N SER A 299 -1.72 3.83 5.12
CA SER A 299 -0.39 3.23 5.24
C SER A 299 0.21 2.91 3.87
N PHE A 300 -0.58 2.38 2.93
CA PHE A 300 -0.14 2.13 1.56
C PHE A 300 0.29 3.43 0.84
N ILE A 301 -0.51 4.50 0.93
CA ILE A 301 -0.22 5.82 0.33
C ILE A 301 1.04 6.43 0.96
N GLN A 302 1.21 6.35 2.28
CA GLN A 302 2.43 6.84 2.95
C GLN A 302 3.65 5.99 2.58
N GLY A 303 3.49 4.67 2.47
CA GLY A 303 4.53 3.79 1.95
C GLY A 303 4.96 4.23 0.56
N PHE A 304 4.02 4.37 -0.37
CA PHE A 304 4.26 4.86 -1.73
C PHE A 304 4.95 6.25 -1.75
N LYS A 305 4.56 7.15 -0.83
CA LYS A 305 5.22 8.45 -0.64
C LYS A 305 6.69 8.31 -0.23
N ILE A 306 7.01 7.37 0.66
CA ILE A 306 8.40 7.11 1.08
C ILE A 306 9.21 6.55 -0.09
N PHE A 307 8.65 5.60 -0.86
CA PHE A 307 9.27 5.10 -2.08
C PHE A 307 9.56 6.21 -3.10
N MET A 308 8.59 7.10 -3.29
CA MET A 308 8.77 8.27 -4.13
C MET A 308 9.88 9.18 -3.57
N LEU A 309 9.81 9.55 -2.30
CA LEU A 309 10.78 10.43 -1.67
C LEU A 309 12.20 9.87 -1.77
N GLU A 310 12.40 8.58 -1.50
CA GLU A 310 13.71 7.94 -1.61
C GLU A 310 14.23 8.00 -3.05
N GLN A 311 13.40 7.68 -4.06
CA GLN A 311 13.80 7.79 -5.46
C GLN A 311 14.22 9.22 -5.82
N PHE A 312 13.47 10.23 -5.38
CA PHE A 312 13.79 11.63 -5.67
C PHE A 312 15.02 12.13 -4.91
N MET A 313 15.29 11.59 -3.71
CA MET A 313 16.49 11.88 -2.93
C MET A 313 17.74 11.21 -3.52
N THR A 314 17.67 9.93 -3.89
CA THR A 314 18.81 9.17 -4.43
C THR A 314 19.12 9.56 -5.87
N ASN A 315 18.08 9.82 -6.67
CA ASN A 315 18.20 10.24 -8.05
C ASN A 315 17.68 11.68 -8.18
N SER A 316 18.56 12.68 -8.05
CA SER A 316 18.26 14.09 -8.35
C SER A 316 17.67 14.27 -9.76
N PHE A 317 17.93 13.30 -10.65
CA PHE A 317 17.47 13.20 -12.05
C PHE A 317 16.02 12.78 -12.24
N SER A 318 15.36 12.24 -11.22
CA SER A 318 13.92 11.99 -11.29
C SER A 318 13.14 13.29 -11.50
N SER A 319 13.73 14.45 -11.16
CA SER A 319 13.22 15.78 -11.50
C SER A 319 13.19 16.09 -13.00
N ILE A 320 13.97 15.38 -13.84
CA ILE A 320 13.98 15.53 -15.32
C ILE A 320 12.64 15.06 -15.93
N TYR A 321 11.82 14.39 -15.12
CA TYR A 321 10.58 13.80 -15.55
C TYR A 321 9.37 14.25 -14.71
N SER A 322 8.60 15.16 -15.33
CA SER A 322 7.16 15.27 -15.12
C SER A 322 6.43 14.90 -16.42
N PRO A 323 5.23 14.28 -16.33
CA PRO A 323 4.42 13.93 -17.50
C PRO A 323 4.00 15.15 -18.34
N GLU A 324 3.95 16.34 -17.75
CA GLU A 324 3.58 17.58 -18.43
C GLU A 324 4.82 18.29 -19.00
N GLY A 325 5.03 18.13 -20.30
CA GLY A 325 6.21 18.62 -21.04
C GLY A 325 6.31 20.14 -21.23
N LYS A 326 6.27 20.95 -20.16
CA LYS A 326 6.35 22.40 -20.30
C LYS A 326 7.55 23.14 -19.68
N MET A 327 8.40 22.57 -18.83
CA MET A 327 9.54 23.34 -18.28
C MET A 327 10.78 22.50 -17.89
N TYR A 328 11.47 21.85 -18.84
CA TYR A 328 12.56 20.93 -18.46
C TYR A 328 13.84 20.94 -19.30
N ASP A 329 13.87 21.56 -20.49
CA ASP A 329 15.12 21.65 -21.24
C ASP A 329 16.17 22.44 -20.44
N GLY A 330 15.75 23.49 -19.73
CA GLY A 330 16.61 24.24 -18.80
C GLY A 330 17.11 23.44 -17.57
N VAL A 331 16.44 22.34 -17.18
CA VAL A 331 16.89 21.47 -16.07
C VAL A 331 17.96 20.48 -16.55
N ILE A 332 17.83 19.99 -17.79
CA ILE A 332 18.86 19.15 -18.42
C ILE A 332 20.11 20.00 -18.70
N ASP A 333 19.93 21.25 -19.11
CA ASP A 333 21.02 22.19 -19.33
C ASP A 333 21.74 22.56 -18.03
N SER A 334 21.01 22.68 -16.91
CA SER A 334 21.58 23.02 -15.60
C SER A 334 22.24 21.87 -14.85
N LEU A 335 22.23 20.65 -15.38
CA LEU A 335 22.89 19.50 -14.74
C LEU A 335 24.39 19.75 -14.56
N THR A 336 24.85 19.48 -13.34
CA THR A 336 26.26 19.57 -12.96
C THR A 336 27.05 18.33 -13.42
N HIS A 337 28.38 18.43 -13.44
CA HIS A 337 29.25 17.32 -13.84
C HIS A 337 29.13 16.09 -12.91
N GLU A 338 29.11 16.32 -11.59
CA GLU A 338 28.92 15.26 -10.59
C GLU A 338 27.60 14.50 -10.80
N GLU A 339 26.58 15.24 -11.21
CA GLU A 339 25.29 14.72 -11.55
C GLU A 339 25.34 13.82 -12.79
N CYS A 340 25.97 14.28 -13.88
CA CYS A 340 26.22 13.46 -15.07
C CYS A 340 27.01 12.18 -14.75
N GLU A 341 28.02 12.26 -13.88
CA GLU A 341 28.75 11.07 -13.42
C GLU A 341 27.87 10.10 -12.64
N ASN A 342 26.99 10.61 -11.78
CA ASN A 342 26.08 9.78 -11.01
C ASN A 342 25.13 9.00 -11.93
N ILE A 343 24.62 9.62 -13.00
CA ILE A 343 23.83 8.90 -14.04
C ILE A 343 24.65 7.79 -14.69
N ARG A 344 25.91 8.07 -15.08
CA ARG A 344 26.82 7.07 -15.67
C ARG A 344 27.09 5.90 -14.72
N LYS A 345 27.19 6.18 -13.41
CA LYS A 345 27.49 5.19 -12.38
C LYS A 345 26.27 4.37 -11.97
N SER A 346 25.12 5.01 -11.76
CA SER A 346 23.91 4.38 -11.20
C SER A 346 23.10 3.57 -12.22
N CYS A 347 23.12 3.97 -13.50
CA CYS A 347 22.35 3.29 -14.54
C CYS A 347 23.14 2.13 -15.16
N MET A 348 22.79 0.89 -14.80
CA MET A 348 23.39 -0.29 -15.42
C MET A 348 22.99 -0.42 -16.90
N SER A 349 21.77 -0.03 -17.25
CA SER A 349 21.29 0.02 -18.63
C SER A 349 22.09 0.99 -19.51
N PHE A 350 22.62 2.07 -18.95
CA PHE A 350 23.49 2.99 -19.68
C PHE A 350 24.81 2.31 -20.05
N ARG A 351 25.40 1.55 -19.13
CA ARG A 351 26.64 0.79 -19.40
C ARG A 351 26.44 -0.23 -20.51
N LYS A 352 25.34 -1.00 -20.46
CA LYS A 352 24.97 -1.94 -21.54
C LYS A 352 24.80 -1.22 -22.87
N PHE A 353 24.11 -0.08 -22.88
CA PHE A 353 23.92 0.70 -24.10
C PHE A 353 25.23 1.20 -24.70
N VAL A 354 26.17 1.62 -23.86
CA VAL A 354 27.52 2.05 -24.26
C VAL A 354 28.37 0.86 -24.75
N GLU A 355 28.18 -0.32 -24.19
CA GLU A 355 28.82 -1.57 -24.65
C GLU A 355 28.26 -2.05 -26.00
N GLU A 356 26.97 -1.86 -26.25
CA GLU A 356 26.29 -2.18 -27.51
C GLU A 356 26.61 -1.21 -28.65
N GLN A 357 27.23 -0.05 -28.39
CA GLN A 357 27.64 0.86 -29.46
C GLN A 357 28.89 0.34 -30.19
N GLU A 358 28.80 0.24 -31.51
CA GLU A 358 29.88 -0.23 -32.38
C GLU A 358 30.97 0.85 -32.60
N ASP A 359 30.60 2.13 -32.56
CA ASP A 359 31.50 3.26 -32.83
C ASP A 359 32.36 3.65 -31.60
N PRO A 360 33.69 3.51 -31.64
CA PRO A 360 34.55 3.84 -30.51
C PRO A 360 34.56 5.33 -30.14
N GLN A 361 34.35 6.23 -31.11
CA GLN A 361 34.30 7.67 -30.87
C GLN A 361 33.04 8.07 -30.10
N VAL A 362 31.87 7.59 -30.51
CA VAL A 362 30.61 7.81 -29.79
C VAL A 362 30.68 7.26 -28.37
N ARG A 363 31.34 6.11 -28.17
CA ARG A 363 31.58 5.54 -26.84
C ARG A 363 32.43 6.45 -25.94
N ILE A 364 33.50 7.03 -26.48
CA ILE A 364 34.35 7.98 -25.74
C ILE A 364 33.58 9.27 -25.44
N ASP A 365 32.82 9.78 -26.40
CA ASP A 365 32.06 11.01 -26.26
C ASP A 365 30.95 10.87 -25.20
N LEU A 366 30.26 9.72 -25.13
CA LEU A 366 29.25 9.47 -24.10
C LEU A 366 29.83 9.38 -22.68
N ILE A 367 31.07 8.93 -22.55
CA ILE A 367 31.76 8.79 -21.25
C ILE A 367 32.38 10.12 -20.80
N LYS A 368 32.96 10.90 -21.74
CA LYS A 368 33.74 12.10 -21.41
C LYS A 368 32.97 13.41 -21.60
N ASN A 369 32.10 13.49 -22.58
CA ASN A 369 31.37 14.71 -22.92
C ASN A 369 29.98 14.71 -22.27
N ASP A 370 29.73 15.68 -21.41
CA ASP A 370 28.45 15.83 -20.72
C ASP A 370 27.33 16.33 -21.65
N ASP A 371 27.67 17.12 -22.67
CA ASP A 371 26.67 17.67 -23.60
C ASP A 371 26.08 16.59 -24.51
N GLU A 372 26.89 15.61 -24.91
CA GLU A 372 26.41 14.45 -25.67
C GLU A 372 25.53 13.53 -24.81
N LEU A 373 25.86 13.40 -23.51
CA LEU A 373 25.01 12.69 -22.56
C LEU A 373 23.66 13.40 -22.36
N LYS A 374 23.64 14.74 -22.24
CA LYS A 374 22.41 15.55 -22.17
C LYS A 374 21.51 15.35 -23.39
N LYS A 375 22.08 15.39 -24.61
CA LYS A 375 21.34 15.09 -25.85
C LYS A 375 20.80 13.66 -25.86
N LEU A 376 21.57 12.70 -25.36
CA LEU A 376 21.13 11.30 -25.26
C LEU A 376 19.97 11.14 -24.28
N ILE A 377 19.98 11.81 -23.13
CA ILE A 377 18.88 11.79 -22.16
C ILE A 377 17.58 12.26 -22.81
N ILE A 378 17.61 13.36 -23.56
CA ILE A 378 16.43 13.89 -24.27
C ILE A 378 15.88 12.86 -25.27
N LYS A 379 16.77 12.23 -26.05
CA LYS A 379 16.39 11.19 -27.03
C LYS A 379 15.81 9.94 -26.36
N GLN A 380 16.42 9.49 -25.25
CA GLN A 380 15.98 8.29 -24.53
C GLN A 380 14.69 8.54 -23.75
N LYS A 381 14.45 9.74 -23.22
CA LYS A 381 13.20 10.11 -22.53
C LYS A 381 11.96 9.75 -23.35
N LEU A 382 11.93 10.14 -24.63
CA LEU A 382 10.81 9.80 -25.54
C LEU A 382 10.71 8.29 -25.80
N ARG A 383 11.83 7.56 -25.82
CA ARG A 383 11.85 6.11 -26.02
C ARG A 383 11.31 5.38 -24.77
N ILE A 384 11.70 5.81 -23.59
CA ILE A 384 11.28 5.27 -22.30
C ILE A 384 9.78 5.52 -22.09
N TYR A 385 9.30 6.74 -22.32
CA TYR A 385 7.86 7.04 -22.23
C TYR A 385 7.02 6.14 -23.15
N ARG A 386 7.46 5.97 -24.41
CA ARG A 386 6.79 5.06 -25.36
C ARG A 386 6.85 3.61 -24.91
N TYR A 387 7.93 3.19 -24.26
CA TYR A 387 8.08 1.85 -23.72
C TYR A 387 7.08 1.60 -22.58
N PHE A 388 7.03 2.46 -21.55
CA PHE A 388 6.07 2.31 -20.46
C PHE A 388 4.62 2.40 -20.94
N TYR A 389 4.33 3.34 -21.85
CA TYR A 389 3.00 3.44 -22.46
C TYR A 389 2.57 2.13 -23.13
N LYS A 390 3.45 1.53 -23.94
CA LYS A 390 3.19 0.21 -24.57
C LYS A 390 3.05 -0.90 -23.55
N PHE A 391 3.92 -0.90 -22.54
CA PHE A 391 3.92 -1.89 -21.48
C PHE A 391 2.58 -1.93 -20.74
N PHE A 392 2.06 -0.78 -20.29
CA PHE A 392 0.79 -0.74 -19.55
C PHE A 392 -0.43 -1.07 -20.41
N ILE A 393 -0.45 -0.69 -21.69
CA ILE A 393 -1.52 -1.13 -22.60
C ILE A 393 -1.50 -2.64 -22.75
N CYS A 394 -0.33 -3.21 -23.05
CA CYS A 394 -0.19 -4.65 -23.18
C CYS A 394 -0.53 -5.40 -21.89
N LEU A 395 -0.22 -4.83 -20.73
CA LEU A 395 -0.59 -5.39 -19.44
C LEU A 395 -2.11 -5.41 -19.24
N ARG A 396 -2.80 -4.32 -19.59
CA ARG A 396 -4.27 -4.25 -19.56
C ARG A 396 -4.92 -5.24 -20.53
N MET A 397 -4.36 -5.38 -21.74
CA MET A 397 -4.81 -6.40 -22.69
C MET A 397 -4.65 -7.81 -22.12
N LEU A 398 -3.50 -8.09 -21.50
CA LEU A 398 -3.22 -9.40 -20.91
C LEU A 398 -4.18 -9.70 -19.74
N SER A 399 -4.47 -8.73 -18.89
CA SER A 399 -5.40 -8.89 -17.77
C SER A 399 -6.81 -9.29 -18.23
N ILE A 400 -7.34 -8.67 -19.29
CA ILE A 400 -8.66 -9.03 -19.84
C ILE A 400 -8.65 -10.47 -20.39
N LEU A 401 -7.55 -10.87 -21.02
CA LEU A 401 -7.45 -12.23 -21.56
C LEU A 401 -7.44 -13.27 -20.43
N ILE A 402 -6.78 -12.96 -19.32
CA ILE A 402 -6.56 -13.89 -18.21
C ILE A 402 -7.71 -13.94 -17.18
N GLU A 403 -8.44 -12.85 -16.96
CA GLU A 403 -9.45 -12.72 -15.88
C GLU A 403 -10.43 -13.91 -15.75
N ASP A 404 -10.91 -14.44 -16.89
CA ASP A 404 -11.90 -15.53 -16.91
C ASP A 404 -11.30 -16.96 -17.03
N LEU A 405 -9.97 -17.13 -16.97
CA LEU A 405 -9.35 -18.44 -17.21
C LEU A 405 -9.47 -19.37 -15.98
N PRO A 406 -9.70 -20.68 -16.17
CA PRO A 406 -9.63 -21.63 -15.08
C PRO A 406 -8.18 -21.76 -14.56
N ARG A 407 -8.02 -21.93 -13.24
CA ARG A 407 -6.76 -22.06 -12.48
C ARG A 407 -5.92 -20.81 -12.18
N ASN A 408 -6.13 -19.66 -12.84
CA ASN A 408 -5.56 -18.34 -12.46
C ASN A 408 -4.09 -18.31 -11.96
N ASN A 409 -3.19 -19.11 -12.53
CA ASN A 409 -1.80 -19.20 -12.04
C ASN A 409 -1.05 -17.86 -12.08
N LEU A 410 -1.35 -17.00 -13.06
CA LEU A 410 -0.74 -15.67 -13.21
C LEU A 410 -1.44 -14.56 -12.40
N GLY A 411 -2.57 -14.88 -11.76
CA GLY A 411 -3.42 -13.90 -11.08
C GLY A 411 -4.50 -13.28 -11.96
N THR A 412 -5.57 -12.80 -11.33
CA THR A 412 -6.71 -12.16 -12.01
C THR A 412 -6.59 -10.66 -12.09
N LEU A 413 -5.88 -10.06 -11.13
CA LEU A 413 -5.79 -8.62 -10.97
C LEU A 413 -4.52 -8.06 -11.64
N LEU A 414 -4.61 -6.83 -12.15
CA LEU A 414 -3.47 -6.12 -12.73
C LEU A 414 -2.26 -6.04 -11.79
N ARG A 415 -2.52 -5.94 -10.48
CA ARG A 415 -1.49 -5.92 -9.43
C ARG A 415 -0.69 -7.22 -9.31
N GLU A 416 -1.26 -8.37 -9.70
CA GLU A 416 -0.58 -9.68 -9.66
C GLU A 416 0.23 -9.89 -10.94
N LEU A 417 -0.31 -9.46 -12.08
CA LEU A 417 0.35 -9.55 -13.38
C LEU A 417 1.55 -8.60 -13.49
N TYR A 418 1.43 -7.37 -13.00
CA TYR A 418 2.48 -6.36 -13.07
C TYR A 418 3.86 -6.84 -12.56
N PRO A 419 4.00 -7.37 -11.33
CA PRO A 419 5.30 -7.79 -10.81
C PRO A 419 5.89 -8.97 -11.58
N VAL A 420 5.06 -9.90 -12.08
CA VAL A 420 5.52 -11.02 -12.92
C VAL A 420 6.08 -10.49 -14.24
N CYS A 421 5.33 -9.61 -14.91
CA CYS A 421 5.74 -9.00 -16.18
C CYS A 421 6.96 -8.09 -16.06
N ALA A 422 7.13 -7.44 -14.90
CA ALA A 422 8.23 -6.52 -14.63
C ALA A 422 9.56 -7.25 -14.38
N ASN A 423 9.52 -8.40 -13.69
CA ASN A 423 10.70 -9.15 -13.26
C ASN A 423 11.15 -10.19 -14.29
N GLU A 424 10.21 -10.91 -14.92
CA GLU A 424 10.49 -12.09 -15.73
C GLU A 424 9.98 -11.95 -17.16
N GLU A 425 10.66 -12.64 -18.09
CA GLU A 425 10.18 -12.75 -19.47
C GLU A 425 8.98 -13.69 -19.49
N ILE A 426 7.79 -13.10 -19.66
CA ILE A 426 6.50 -13.79 -19.63
C ILE A 426 6.47 -15.06 -20.51
N ILE A 427 7.14 -15.04 -21.67
CA ILE A 427 7.18 -16.16 -22.62
C ILE A 427 7.88 -17.41 -22.04
N LYS A 428 8.88 -17.19 -21.17
CA LYS A 428 9.61 -18.29 -20.54
C LYS A 428 8.79 -18.94 -19.43
N ASN A 429 7.89 -18.20 -18.80
CA ASN A 429 7.08 -18.69 -17.69
C ASN A 429 6.14 -19.79 -18.14
N GLU A 430 6.15 -20.90 -17.40
CA GLU A 430 5.31 -22.06 -17.68
C GLU A 430 3.83 -21.71 -17.51
N ASP A 431 3.51 -20.88 -16.51
CA ASP A 431 2.16 -20.39 -16.25
C ASP A 431 1.55 -19.63 -17.42
N PHE A 432 2.35 -18.83 -18.14
CA PHE A 432 1.87 -18.13 -19.34
C PHE A 432 1.57 -19.12 -20.48
N LYS A 433 2.41 -20.14 -20.66
CA LYS A 433 2.16 -21.19 -21.65
C LYS A 433 0.90 -21.98 -21.30
N GLU A 434 0.63 -22.22 -20.02
CA GLU A 434 -0.61 -22.82 -19.57
C GLU A 434 -1.82 -21.92 -19.84
N CYS A 435 -1.76 -20.63 -19.49
CA CYS A 435 -2.82 -19.66 -19.80
C CYS A 435 -3.13 -19.60 -21.31
N PHE A 436 -2.11 -19.62 -22.16
CA PHE A 436 -2.29 -19.66 -23.62
C PHE A 436 -2.87 -20.99 -24.12
N LYS A 437 -2.56 -22.12 -23.47
CA LYS A 437 -3.26 -23.39 -23.75
C LYS A 437 -4.74 -23.28 -23.35
N TYR A 438 -5.06 -22.73 -22.19
CA TYR A 438 -6.46 -22.56 -21.77
C TYR A 438 -7.24 -21.60 -22.68
N LEU A 439 -6.60 -20.54 -23.19
CA LEU A 439 -7.21 -19.65 -24.19
C LEU A 439 -7.60 -20.39 -25.48
N ARG A 440 -6.84 -21.43 -25.89
CA ARG A 440 -7.21 -22.28 -27.04
C ARG A 440 -8.49 -23.07 -26.81
N PHE A 441 -8.83 -23.36 -25.55
CA PHE A 441 -10.04 -24.10 -25.20
C PHE A 441 -11.24 -23.20 -24.87
N THR A 442 -11.11 -21.88 -25.01
CA THR A 442 -12.23 -20.96 -24.76
C THR A 442 -13.27 -21.03 -25.88
N SER A 443 -14.53 -20.77 -25.52
CA SER A 443 -15.63 -20.73 -26.50
C SER A 443 -15.53 -19.50 -27.41
N LYS A 444 -16.10 -19.61 -28.62
CA LYS A 444 -16.11 -18.54 -29.64
C LYS A 444 -16.68 -17.23 -29.10
N ASP A 445 -17.83 -17.27 -28.44
CA ASP A 445 -18.51 -16.08 -27.95
C ASP A 445 -17.75 -15.41 -26.80
N GLN A 446 -17.19 -16.20 -25.87
CA GLN A 446 -16.36 -15.66 -24.79
C GLN A 446 -15.08 -15.01 -25.32
N PHE A 447 -14.42 -15.64 -26.31
CA PHE A 447 -13.21 -15.09 -26.90
C PHE A 447 -13.48 -13.79 -27.69
N ILE A 448 -14.58 -13.73 -28.44
CA ILE A 448 -14.99 -12.50 -29.15
C ILE A 448 -15.31 -11.39 -28.15
N ASN A 449 -16.03 -11.69 -27.07
CA ASN A 449 -16.31 -10.71 -26.01
C ASN A 449 -15.01 -10.19 -25.36
N LYS A 450 -14.00 -11.05 -25.17
CA LYS A 450 -12.68 -10.64 -24.70
C LYS A 450 -11.96 -9.74 -25.70
N LEU A 451 -11.96 -10.09 -26.99
CA LEU A 451 -11.39 -9.25 -28.04
C LEU A 451 -12.10 -7.89 -28.14
N ASP A 452 -13.43 -7.85 -27.98
CA ASP A 452 -14.21 -6.61 -27.97
C ASP A 452 -13.85 -5.72 -26.79
N LYS A 453 -13.65 -6.30 -25.60
CA LYS A 453 -13.11 -5.55 -24.43
C LYS A 453 -11.70 -5.02 -24.71
N VAL A 454 -10.82 -5.82 -25.33
CA VAL A 454 -9.45 -5.41 -25.68
C VAL A 454 -9.45 -4.26 -26.71
N ILE A 455 -10.28 -4.35 -27.74
CA ILE A 455 -10.43 -3.31 -28.77
C ILE A 455 -10.94 -2.00 -28.14
N LYS A 456 -11.94 -2.07 -27.25
CA LYS A 456 -12.44 -0.88 -26.52
C LYS A 456 -11.34 -0.20 -25.69
N ILE A 457 -10.47 -0.96 -25.01
CA ILE A 457 -9.35 -0.38 -24.25
C ILE A 457 -8.36 0.31 -25.19
N LEU A 458 -8.06 -0.31 -26.32
CA LEU A 458 -7.16 0.26 -27.31
C LEU A 458 -7.75 1.54 -27.93
N ASP A 459 -9.05 1.58 -28.19
CA ASP A 459 -9.75 2.78 -28.68
C ASP A 459 -9.72 3.93 -27.66
N ILE A 460 -10.02 3.65 -26.38
CA ILE A 460 -9.93 4.64 -25.29
C ILE A 460 -8.49 5.15 -25.14
N SER A 461 -7.51 4.26 -25.25
CA SER A 461 -6.09 4.65 -25.15
C SER A 461 -5.63 5.45 -26.37
N LEU A 462 -6.22 5.25 -27.55
CA LEU A 462 -5.92 6.06 -28.74
C LEU A 462 -6.49 7.49 -28.66
N THR A 463 -7.60 7.68 -27.94
CA THR A 463 -8.19 9.00 -27.70
C THR A 463 -7.38 9.87 -26.73
N ASP A 464 -6.42 9.30 -25.99
CA ASP A 464 -5.52 10.09 -25.17
C ASP A 464 -4.62 10.99 -26.05
N ASN A 465 -4.71 12.30 -25.80
CA ASN A 465 -4.01 13.34 -26.55
C ASN A 465 -2.50 13.39 -26.28
N THR A 466 -1.98 12.57 -25.36
CA THR A 466 -0.58 12.61 -24.87
C THR A 466 0.43 11.90 -25.79
N LEU A 467 -0.04 11.23 -26.85
CA LEU A 467 0.82 10.51 -27.79
C LEU A 467 1.13 11.29 -29.07
N ASN A 468 2.40 11.30 -29.47
CA ASN A 468 2.82 11.69 -30.82
C ASN A 468 2.16 10.78 -31.89
N ASN A 469 1.82 11.36 -33.04
CA ASN A 469 1.17 10.73 -34.19
C ASN A 469 1.82 9.40 -34.68
N LEU A 470 3.13 9.20 -34.46
CA LEU A 470 3.90 8.00 -34.86
C LEU A 470 3.70 6.78 -33.95
N ALA A 471 3.41 6.98 -32.66
CA ALA A 471 3.09 5.87 -31.76
C ALA A 471 1.64 5.41 -32.03
N LYS A 472 0.73 6.37 -32.24
CA LYS A 472 -0.66 6.13 -32.66
C LYS A 472 -0.72 5.26 -33.91
N SER A 473 0.12 5.51 -34.94
CA SER A 473 0.08 4.74 -36.19
C SER A 473 0.46 3.25 -36.07
N LYS A 474 1.39 2.88 -35.17
CA LYS A 474 1.69 1.45 -34.90
C LYS A 474 0.56 0.76 -34.15
N PHE A 475 -0.09 1.48 -33.22
CA PHE A 475 -1.23 0.96 -32.48
C PHE A 475 -2.51 0.85 -33.33
N ILE A 476 -2.73 1.80 -34.24
CA ILE A 476 -3.79 1.72 -35.25
C ILE A 476 -3.58 0.48 -36.12
N LYS A 477 -2.35 0.20 -36.58
CA LYS A 477 -2.05 -1.04 -37.31
C LYS A 477 -2.26 -2.30 -36.47
N THR A 478 -2.00 -2.27 -35.17
CA THR A 478 -2.32 -3.42 -34.31
C THR A 478 -3.82 -3.58 -34.10
N LEU A 479 -4.57 -2.48 -34.03
CA LEU A 479 -6.01 -2.45 -33.91
C LEU A 479 -6.71 -2.94 -35.17
N GLU A 480 -6.35 -2.43 -36.34
CA GLU A 480 -6.87 -2.88 -37.65
C GLU A 480 -6.64 -4.39 -37.82
N LYS A 481 -5.47 -4.88 -37.41
CA LYS A 481 -5.17 -6.32 -37.43
C LYS A 481 -6.04 -7.09 -36.45
N LEU A 482 -6.19 -6.64 -35.20
CA LEU A 482 -7.07 -7.30 -34.22
C LEU A 482 -8.54 -7.29 -34.64
N GLN A 483 -9.01 -6.21 -35.28
CA GLN A 483 -10.34 -6.10 -35.86
C GLN A 483 -10.51 -7.08 -37.04
N SER A 484 -9.53 -7.18 -37.95
CA SER A 484 -9.58 -8.16 -39.04
C SER A 484 -9.56 -9.61 -38.53
N HIS A 485 -8.81 -9.88 -37.46
CA HIS A 485 -8.76 -11.17 -36.79
C HIS A 485 -10.08 -11.50 -36.07
N ARG A 486 -10.71 -10.51 -35.44
CA ARG A 486 -12.06 -10.61 -34.87
C ARG A 486 -13.09 -10.95 -35.94
N GLU A 487 -13.09 -10.25 -37.08
CA GLU A 487 -14.00 -10.52 -38.19
C GLU A 487 -13.80 -11.93 -38.77
N LYS A 488 -12.55 -12.37 -38.92
CA LYS A 488 -12.23 -13.75 -39.32
C LYS A 488 -12.79 -14.78 -38.35
N ILE A 489 -12.66 -14.55 -37.03
CA ILE A 489 -13.20 -15.45 -36.01
C ILE A 489 -14.73 -15.44 -36.02
N PHE A 490 -15.36 -14.26 -36.17
CA PHE A 490 -16.81 -14.14 -36.24
C PHE A 490 -17.38 -14.88 -37.46
N ASN A 491 -16.72 -14.78 -38.61
CA ASN A 491 -17.12 -15.43 -39.86
C ASN A 491 -16.72 -16.91 -39.95
N ALA A 492 -15.79 -17.40 -39.11
CA ALA A 492 -15.36 -18.80 -39.10
C ALA A 492 -16.47 -19.72 -38.57
N GLY A 493 -16.80 -20.77 -39.33
CA GLY A 493 -17.75 -21.80 -38.92
C GLY A 493 -17.13 -22.86 -38.01
N MET A 494 -17.96 -23.72 -37.44
CA MET A 494 -17.52 -24.95 -36.74
C MET A 494 -17.18 -26.09 -37.73
N ALA A 495 -16.93 -25.77 -39.00
CA ALA A 495 -16.61 -26.76 -40.03
C ALA A 495 -15.13 -27.20 -39.90
N PRO A 496 -14.83 -28.50 -40.01
CA PRO A 496 -13.45 -28.99 -39.99
C PRO A 496 -12.74 -28.62 -41.29
N VAL A 497 -11.57 -27.97 -41.19
CA VAL A 497 -10.70 -27.70 -42.34
C VAL A 497 -9.40 -28.49 -42.21
N LYS A 498 -8.97 -29.09 -43.32
CA LYS A 498 -7.70 -29.82 -43.42
C LYS A 498 -6.55 -28.82 -43.39
N VAL A 499 -5.58 -29.03 -42.49
CA VAL A 499 -4.33 -28.27 -42.49
C VAL A 499 -3.26 -29.11 -43.19
N ASP A 500 -2.76 -28.62 -44.33
CA ASP A 500 -1.54 -29.15 -44.95
C ASP A 500 -0.33 -28.62 -44.19
N THR A 501 0.34 -29.46 -43.41
CA THR A 501 1.70 -29.17 -42.92
C THR A 501 2.72 -29.41 -44.05
N PRO A 502 3.73 -28.55 -44.24
CA PRO A 502 4.78 -28.78 -45.22
C PRO A 502 5.58 -30.05 -44.89
N GLN A 503 5.69 -30.94 -45.89
CA GLN A 503 6.48 -32.16 -45.86
C GLN A 503 7.95 -31.84 -45.58
N LYS A 504 8.48 -32.28 -44.43
CA LYS A 504 9.92 -32.55 -44.32
C LYS A 504 10.13 -33.99 -44.73
N SER A 505 10.60 -34.21 -45.94
CA SER A 505 11.15 -35.48 -46.39
C SER A 505 12.35 -35.84 -45.50
N VAL A 506 12.18 -36.82 -44.62
CA VAL A 506 13.32 -37.43 -43.92
C VAL A 506 13.92 -38.45 -44.89
N GLU A 507 15.10 -38.13 -45.43
CA GLU A 507 15.96 -39.11 -46.10
C GLU A 507 16.38 -40.15 -45.07
N VAL A 508 16.00 -41.41 -45.32
CA VAL A 508 16.43 -42.55 -44.52
C VAL A 508 17.73 -43.06 -45.13
N THR A 509 18.87 -42.63 -44.61
CA THR A 509 20.11 -43.38 -44.77
C THR A 509 20.13 -44.53 -43.75
N GLY A 510 20.31 -45.74 -44.27
CA GLY A 510 20.21 -46.97 -43.51
C GLY A 510 21.34 -47.17 -42.50
N GLU A 511 21.03 -47.85 -41.40
CA GLU A 511 21.68 -49.11 -40.98
C GLU A 511 21.17 -49.57 -39.60
N LYS A 512 21.15 -50.89 -39.43
CA LYS A 512 20.78 -51.72 -38.25
C LYS A 512 19.31 -52.16 -38.16
N ALA A 513 19.14 -53.49 -38.11
CA ALA A 513 17.87 -54.17 -37.89
C ALA A 513 17.28 -53.81 -36.52
N MET A 514 16.17 -53.07 -36.53
CA MET A 514 15.44 -52.65 -35.33
C MET A 514 14.46 -53.74 -34.89
N SER A 515 14.26 -53.88 -33.57
CA SER A 515 13.32 -54.85 -32.98
C SER A 515 11.86 -54.51 -33.30
N ARG A 516 11.01 -55.54 -33.45
CA ARG A 516 9.59 -55.43 -33.86
C ARG A 516 8.77 -54.48 -32.96
N LEU A 517 9.13 -54.36 -31.68
CA LEU A 517 8.49 -53.43 -30.73
C LEU A 517 8.84 -51.96 -31.01
N GLN A 518 10.11 -51.66 -31.30
CA GLN A 518 10.54 -50.31 -31.67
C GLN A 518 9.98 -49.88 -33.03
N MET A 519 9.75 -50.86 -33.92
CA MET A 519 9.08 -50.62 -35.20
C MET A 519 7.58 -50.34 -35.00
N MET A 520 6.89 -51.03 -34.08
CA MET A 520 5.51 -50.72 -33.71
C MET A 520 5.38 -49.35 -33.02
N GLU A 521 6.32 -48.97 -32.14
CA GLU A 521 6.33 -47.64 -31.53
C GLU A 521 6.56 -46.55 -32.58
N LYS A 522 7.55 -46.69 -33.47
CA LYS A 522 7.76 -45.75 -34.59
C LYS A 522 6.59 -45.72 -35.59
N LEU A 523 5.90 -46.84 -35.79
CA LEU A 523 4.67 -46.89 -36.59
C LEU A 523 3.50 -46.19 -35.89
N LYS A 524 3.41 -46.28 -34.56
CA LYS A 524 2.39 -45.58 -33.77
C LYS A 524 2.66 -44.07 -33.71
N GLU A 525 3.92 -43.67 -33.56
CA GLU A 525 4.36 -42.28 -33.64
C GLU A 525 4.14 -41.69 -35.04
N SER A 526 4.46 -42.44 -36.10
CA SER A 526 4.19 -41.99 -37.47
C SER A 526 2.71 -42.00 -37.82
N ALA A 527 1.90 -42.93 -37.30
CA ALA A 527 0.44 -42.92 -37.46
C ALA A 527 -0.25 -41.79 -36.68
N MET A 528 0.23 -41.43 -35.49
CA MET A 528 -0.27 -40.25 -34.75
C MET A 528 0.12 -38.92 -35.39
N ASN A 529 1.28 -38.87 -36.06
CA ASN A 529 1.72 -37.68 -36.81
C ASN A 529 1.07 -37.57 -38.20
N ASN A 530 0.66 -38.70 -38.81
CA ASN A 530 0.03 -38.75 -40.13
C ASN A 530 -1.51 -38.74 -40.10
N ALA A 531 -2.13 -38.80 -38.93
CA ALA A 531 -3.56 -38.53 -38.81
C ALA A 531 -3.79 -37.01 -38.91
N PRO A 532 -4.58 -36.51 -39.89
CA PRO A 532 -4.88 -35.09 -39.95
C PRO A 532 -5.61 -34.71 -38.68
N ARG A 533 -5.02 -33.85 -37.84
CA ARG A 533 -5.79 -33.16 -36.81
C ARG A 533 -6.86 -32.37 -37.55
N THR A 534 -8.12 -32.80 -37.46
CA THR A 534 -9.26 -32.02 -37.95
C THR A 534 -9.39 -30.81 -37.04
N VAL A 535 -8.64 -29.75 -37.37
CA VAL A 535 -8.71 -28.47 -36.68
C VAL A 535 -9.93 -27.77 -37.23
N ILE A 536 -10.81 -27.32 -36.34
CA ILE A 536 -11.99 -26.53 -36.71
C ILE A 536 -11.48 -25.21 -37.32
N GLU A 537 -12.13 -24.66 -38.36
CA GLU A 537 -11.74 -23.35 -38.94
C GLU A 537 -11.56 -22.27 -37.87
N TYR A 538 -12.47 -22.27 -36.89
CA TYR A 538 -12.38 -21.45 -35.69
C TYR A 538 -11.07 -21.64 -34.91
N GLU A 539 -10.63 -22.88 -34.69
CA GLU A 539 -9.40 -23.18 -33.94
C GLU A 539 -8.15 -22.71 -34.71
N LYS A 540 -8.15 -22.82 -36.05
CA LYS A 540 -7.08 -22.28 -36.89
C LYS A 540 -7.00 -20.75 -36.80
N CYS A 541 -8.14 -20.07 -36.96
CA CYS A 541 -8.20 -18.61 -36.81
C CYS A 541 -7.81 -18.18 -35.39
N LEU A 542 -8.22 -18.93 -34.37
CA LEU A 542 -7.85 -18.68 -32.98
C LEU A 542 -6.34 -18.79 -32.78
N ILE A 543 -5.70 -19.84 -33.30
CA ILE A 543 -4.23 -20.01 -33.21
C ILE A 543 -3.51 -18.86 -33.91
N GLU A 544 -3.94 -18.46 -35.11
CA GLU A 544 -3.34 -17.31 -35.81
C GLU A 544 -3.49 -16.01 -34.99
N CYS A 545 -4.62 -15.81 -34.32
CA CYS A 545 -4.84 -14.66 -33.45
C CYS A 545 -3.99 -14.72 -32.18
N LEU A 546 -3.86 -15.90 -31.56
CA LEU A 546 -3.03 -16.09 -30.37
C LEU A 546 -1.55 -15.95 -30.69
N ASP A 547 -1.09 -16.44 -31.84
CA ASP A 547 0.29 -16.27 -32.29
C ASP A 547 0.58 -14.79 -32.59
N TYR A 548 -0.38 -14.06 -33.16
CA TYR A 548 -0.28 -12.61 -33.30
C TYR A 548 -0.21 -11.90 -31.95
N LEU A 549 -1.08 -12.24 -31.00
CA LEU A 549 -1.06 -11.68 -29.64
C LEU A 549 0.23 -12.02 -28.91
N HIS A 550 0.75 -13.25 -29.05
CA HIS A 550 2.02 -13.68 -28.52
C HIS A 550 3.17 -12.80 -29.04
N ASN A 551 3.21 -12.56 -30.36
CA ASN A 551 4.20 -11.66 -30.97
C ASN A 551 4.06 -10.20 -30.51
N VAL A 552 2.83 -9.75 -30.22
CA VAL A 552 2.58 -8.40 -29.67
C VAL A 552 3.07 -8.31 -28.23
N PHE A 553 2.81 -9.32 -27.41
CA PHE A 553 3.29 -9.36 -26.03
C PHE A 553 4.81 -9.49 -25.95
N GLU A 554 5.43 -10.33 -26.79
CA GLU A 554 6.89 -10.46 -26.87
C GLU A 554 7.60 -9.14 -27.13
N LYS A 555 7.06 -8.33 -28.05
CA LYS A 555 7.69 -7.07 -28.45
C LYS A 555 7.49 -5.94 -27.43
N ASN A 556 6.45 -6.00 -26.61
CA ASN A 556 6.03 -4.86 -25.79
C ASN A 556 6.11 -5.13 -24.27
N LEU A 557 5.99 -6.38 -23.82
CA LEU A 557 6.14 -6.80 -22.43
C LEU A 557 7.56 -7.33 -22.17
N VAL A 558 8.55 -6.46 -22.42
CA VAL A 558 9.94 -6.75 -22.07
C VAL A 558 10.16 -6.40 -20.59
N PRO A 559 10.87 -7.23 -19.80
CA PRO A 559 11.17 -6.90 -18.41
C PRO A 559 12.03 -5.65 -18.27
N PHE A 560 11.96 -5.01 -17.10
CA PHE A 560 12.66 -3.75 -16.85
C PHE A 560 14.19 -3.86 -16.97
N ASN A 561 14.76 -5.05 -16.67
CA ASN A 561 16.20 -5.31 -16.79
C ASN A 561 16.73 -5.30 -18.24
N LYS A 562 15.84 -5.47 -19.23
CA LYS A 562 16.12 -5.46 -20.67
C LYS A 562 15.44 -4.26 -21.36
N GLY A 563 14.97 -3.29 -20.58
CA GLY A 563 14.36 -2.07 -21.08
C GLY A 563 15.34 -1.18 -21.84
N PRO A 564 14.85 -0.06 -22.41
CA PRO A 564 15.72 0.96 -23.01
C PRO A 564 16.78 1.50 -22.04
N ALA A 565 17.81 2.15 -22.58
CA ALA A 565 18.82 2.81 -21.76
C ALA A 565 18.20 3.87 -20.84
N LEU A 566 18.72 4.00 -19.61
CA LEU A 566 18.32 4.95 -18.56
C LEU A 566 16.94 4.69 -17.93
N VAL A 567 16.43 3.47 -18.03
CA VAL A 567 15.13 3.08 -17.43
C VAL A 567 15.14 3.18 -15.90
N GLU A 568 16.27 2.96 -15.24
CA GLU A 568 16.40 3.02 -13.77
C GLU A 568 16.13 4.41 -13.19
N LEU A 569 16.21 5.47 -14.00
CA LEU A 569 15.80 6.82 -13.58
C LEU A 569 14.31 6.87 -13.21
N PHE A 570 13.50 6.02 -13.86
CA PHE A 570 12.06 5.95 -13.70
C PHE A 570 11.64 4.82 -12.75
N ILE A 571 12.52 3.87 -12.47
CA ILE A 571 12.18 2.66 -11.72
C ILE A 571 12.89 2.66 -10.39
N PHE A 572 12.10 2.63 -9.32
CA PHE A 572 12.64 2.43 -7.98
C PHE A 572 12.85 0.94 -7.67
N SER A 573 14.10 0.56 -7.39
CA SER A 573 14.50 -0.85 -7.19
C SER A 573 14.99 -1.18 -5.77
N ASP A 574 15.37 -0.21 -4.93
CA ASP A 574 15.90 -0.50 -3.58
C ASP A 574 14.78 -0.83 -2.56
N TYR A 575 14.21 -2.02 -2.70
CA TYR A 575 13.15 -2.47 -1.80
C TYR A 575 13.65 -2.86 -0.40
N SER A 576 14.93 -3.20 -0.24
CA SER A 576 15.44 -3.80 1.02
C SER A 576 15.61 -2.76 2.12
N SER A 577 16.18 -1.60 1.78
CA SER A 577 16.36 -0.50 2.71
C SER A 577 15.00 0.03 3.18
N ILE A 578 14.09 0.28 2.25
CA ILE A 578 12.76 0.83 2.55
C ILE A 578 11.90 -0.17 3.33
N ARG A 579 11.95 -1.46 2.99
CA ARG A 579 11.20 -2.48 3.76
C ARG A 579 11.60 -2.47 5.24
N ARG A 580 12.89 -2.30 5.54
CA ARG A 580 13.38 -2.20 6.94
C ARG A 580 12.88 -0.93 7.63
N GLN A 581 12.79 0.19 6.90
CA GLN A 581 12.29 1.47 7.44
C GLN A 581 10.78 1.47 7.69
N ILE A 582 9.99 0.90 6.78
CA ILE A 582 8.51 0.89 6.89
C ILE A 582 8.03 -0.14 7.92
N VAL A 583 8.46 -1.40 7.79
CA VAL A 583 7.94 -2.49 8.65
C VAL A 583 8.54 -2.43 10.06
N GLY A 584 9.85 -2.12 10.15
CA GLY A 584 10.58 -2.13 11.41
C GLY A 584 10.68 -3.53 12.04
N ALA A 585 11.88 -4.12 12.06
CA ALA A 585 12.10 -5.43 12.68
C ALA A 585 13.06 -5.34 13.89
N PRO A 586 12.66 -4.66 14.99
CA PRO A 586 13.56 -4.38 16.12
C PRO A 586 14.03 -5.67 16.81
N ARG A 587 13.15 -6.67 16.97
CA ARG A 587 13.53 -7.97 17.57
C ARG A 587 14.60 -8.69 16.75
N GLY A 588 14.46 -8.70 15.42
CA GLY A 588 15.46 -9.31 14.52
C GLY A 588 16.80 -8.58 14.58
N ALA A 589 16.79 -7.25 14.65
CA ALA A 589 18.01 -6.45 14.79
C ALA A 589 18.72 -6.71 16.13
N ILE A 590 17.97 -6.74 17.24
CA ILE A 590 18.51 -7.06 18.58
C ILE A 590 19.08 -8.48 18.61
N HIS A 591 18.33 -9.46 18.07
CA HIS A 591 18.79 -10.84 18.00
C HIS A 591 20.08 -10.95 17.19
N ASN A 592 20.15 -10.37 16.00
CA ASN A 592 21.36 -10.40 15.17
C ASN A 592 22.54 -9.69 15.85
N ALA A 593 22.29 -8.57 16.53
CA ALA A 593 23.34 -7.83 17.24
C ALA A 593 23.92 -8.61 18.42
N LEU A 594 23.07 -9.31 19.18
CA LEU A 594 23.50 -10.12 20.34
C LEU A 594 24.08 -11.48 19.92
N SER A 595 23.59 -12.09 18.84
CA SER A 595 24.08 -13.38 18.31
C SER A 595 25.37 -13.22 17.52
N ASN A 596 25.47 -12.18 16.68
CA ASN A 596 26.64 -11.91 15.84
C ASN A 596 27.03 -10.41 15.88
N PRO A 597 27.85 -10.01 16.86
CA PRO A 597 28.30 -8.62 17.01
C PRO A 597 29.16 -8.14 15.84
N HIS A 598 29.87 -9.04 15.16
CA HIS A 598 30.75 -8.71 14.04
C HIS A 598 30.00 -8.06 12.87
N HIS A 599 28.74 -8.45 12.63
CA HIS A 599 27.91 -7.84 11.59
C HIS A 599 27.78 -6.31 11.73
N TYR A 600 27.83 -5.79 12.97
CA TYR A 600 27.72 -4.35 13.24
C TYR A 600 29.06 -3.69 13.57
N LEU A 601 29.93 -4.37 14.34
CA LEU A 601 31.21 -3.81 14.77
C LEU A 601 32.33 -3.96 13.73
N GLN A 602 32.19 -4.89 12.77
CA GLN A 602 33.17 -5.19 11.71
C GLN A 602 34.61 -5.36 12.25
N CYS A 603 34.74 -5.94 13.45
CA CYS A 603 36.01 -6.13 14.13
C CYS A 603 36.66 -7.47 13.75
N SER A 604 37.99 -7.53 13.73
CA SER A 604 38.74 -8.75 13.41
C SER A 604 38.68 -9.83 14.50
N CYS A 605 38.35 -9.47 15.74
CA CYS A 605 38.41 -10.37 16.90
C CYS A 605 37.12 -11.16 17.17
N CYS A 606 35.97 -10.75 16.63
CA CYS A 606 34.67 -11.40 16.86
C CYS A 606 34.13 -12.11 15.61
N GLU A 607 34.99 -12.43 14.64
CA GLU A 607 34.58 -13.16 13.44
C GLU A 607 34.18 -14.60 13.82
N LEU A 608 32.92 -14.95 13.52
CA LEU A 608 32.32 -16.23 13.86
C LEU A 608 32.36 -17.17 12.65
N LYS A 609 32.87 -18.39 12.85
CA LYS A 609 32.76 -19.46 11.83
C LYS A 609 31.36 -20.08 11.84
N ASP A 610 30.82 -20.29 13.05
CA ASP A 610 29.48 -20.79 13.30
C ASP A 610 28.71 -19.85 14.25
N ASN A 611 27.40 -19.73 14.05
CA ASN A 611 26.55 -18.82 14.84
C ASN A 611 26.45 -19.23 16.32
N GLU A 612 26.69 -20.51 16.64
CA GLU A 612 26.61 -21.06 18.00
C GLU A 612 27.91 -20.88 18.80
N GLN A 613 29.01 -20.53 18.15
CA GLN A 613 30.30 -20.38 18.83
C GLN A 613 30.28 -19.17 19.79
N ILE A 614 30.80 -19.37 21.00
CA ILE A 614 31.00 -18.31 22.00
C ILE A 614 32.50 -17.99 22.05
N LEU A 615 32.86 -16.73 21.79
CA LEU A 615 34.26 -16.26 21.85
C LEU A 615 34.44 -15.34 23.07
N PRO A 616 35.58 -15.43 23.77
CA PRO A 616 35.88 -14.54 24.92
C PRO A 616 36.07 -13.07 24.50
N SER A 617 36.38 -12.81 23.23
CA SER A 617 36.55 -11.48 22.67
C SER A 617 35.22 -10.73 22.45
N MET A 618 34.08 -11.41 22.57
CA MET A 618 32.77 -10.79 22.38
C MET A 618 32.41 -9.82 23.52
N PRO A 619 31.52 -8.84 23.27
CA PRO A 619 30.97 -8.02 24.34
C PRO A 619 30.23 -8.86 25.40
N ASP A 620 30.36 -8.48 26.67
CA ASP A 620 29.77 -9.20 27.82
C ASP A 620 28.28 -9.53 27.66
N ILE A 621 27.48 -8.58 27.14
CA ILE A 621 26.04 -8.80 26.91
C ILE A 621 25.74 -9.90 25.88
N CYS A 622 26.62 -10.07 24.88
CA CYS A 622 26.48 -11.08 23.83
C CYS A 622 26.82 -12.46 24.36
N ILE A 623 27.88 -12.57 25.17
CA ILE A 623 28.26 -13.80 25.88
C ILE A 623 27.12 -14.23 26.81
N ALA A 624 26.64 -13.31 27.65
CA ALA A 624 25.51 -13.58 28.55
C ALA A 624 24.27 -14.03 27.78
N TYR A 625 23.95 -13.37 26.66
CA TYR A 625 22.82 -13.71 25.81
C TYR A 625 22.91 -15.12 25.21
N LYS A 626 24.07 -15.51 24.67
CA LYS A 626 24.28 -16.86 24.10
C LYS A 626 24.14 -17.95 25.16
N LEU A 627 24.76 -17.79 26.33
CA LEU A 627 24.61 -18.72 27.46
C LEU A 627 23.14 -18.82 27.92
N HIS A 628 22.40 -17.71 27.88
CA HIS A 628 20.98 -17.68 28.19
C HIS A 628 20.11 -18.46 27.17
N LEU A 629 20.53 -18.57 25.91
CA LEU A 629 19.81 -19.35 24.89
C LEU A 629 19.92 -20.85 25.15
N GLU A 630 21.07 -21.32 25.62
CA GLU A 630 21.32 -22.71 25.99
C GLU A 630 20.57 -23.15 27.25
N CYS A 631 20.25 -22.19 28.13
CA CYS A 631 19.55 -22.45 29.37
C CYS A 631 18.04 -22.73 29.17
N ASN A 632 17.43 -23.41 30.15
CA ASN A 632 15.99 -23.64 30.21
C ASN A 632 15.20 -22.37 30.61
N LYS A 633 13.87 -22.46 30.62
CA LYS A 633 12.95 -21.35 30.95
C LYS A 633 13.28 -20.64 32.28
N PHE A 634 13.77 -21.38 33.28
CA PHE A 634 14.26 -20.83 34.53
C PHE A 634 15.77 -21.05 34.60
N ILE A 635 16.50 -19.95 34.76
CA ILE A 635 17.96 -19.89 34.78
C ILE A 635 18.39 -19.63 36.22
N ASN A 636 19.21 -20.50 36.78
CA ASN A 636 19.88 -20.25 38.05
C ASN A 636 20.96 -19.17 37.83
N LEU A 637 20.90 -18.09 38.60
CA LEU A 637 21.84 -16.97 38.45
C LEU A 637 23.28 -17.38 38.77
N TYR A 638 23.49 -18.29 39.73
CA TYR A 638 24.81 -18.72 40.12
C TYR A 638 25.48 -19.56 39.01
N ASP A 639 24.78 -20.56 38.49
CA ASP A 639 25.28 -21.42 37.42
C ASP A 639 25.58 -20.60 36.15
N TRP A 640 24.72 -19.63 35.85
CA TRP A 640 24.92 -18.74 34.70
C TRP A 640 26.12 -17.80 34.88
N LEU A 641 26.34 -17.29 36.09
CA LEU A 641 27.52 -16.48 36.43
C LEU A 641 28.79 -17.32 36.33
N GLN A 642 28.77 -18.56 36.81
CA GLN A 642 29.91 -19.47 36.72
C GLN A 642 30.25 -19.76 35.25
N ALA A 643 29.25 -20.08 34.42
CA ALA A 643 29.44 -20.28 32.98
C ALA A 643 30.00 -19.02 32.28
N PHE A 644 29.50 -17.84 32.65
CA PHE A 644 30.03 -16.57 32.14
C PHE A 644 31.49 -16.34 32.54
N SER A 645 31.85 -16.63 33.80
CA SER A 645 33.22 -16.50 34.29
C SER A 645 34.18 -17.44 33.57
N MET A 646 33.77 -18.69 33.30
CA MET A 646 34.57 -19.66 32.55
C MET A 646 34.91 -19.16 31.14
N VAL A 647 33.94 -18.52 30.47
CA VAL A 647 34.15 -17.99 29.11
C VAL A 647 35.04 -16.75 29.10
N VAL A 648 34.89 -15.84 30.06
CA VAL A 648 35.61 -14.54 30.03
C VAL A 648 37.04 -14.66 30.52
N ASP A 649 37.26 -15.41 31.62
CA ASP A 649 38.57 -15.43 32.28
C ASP A 649 39.47 -16.58 31.83
N ASN A 650 38.94 -17.62 31.13
CA ASN A 650 39.67 -18.78 30.61
C ASN A 650 40.63 -19.49 31.62
N ASN A 651 40.53 -19.20 32.92
CA ASN A 651 41.42 -19.73 33.95
C ASN A 651 40.64 -20.75 34.80
N GLU A 652 41.04 -22.01 34.73
CA GLU A 652 40.40 -23.12 35.45
C GLU A 652 40.85 -23.22 36.93
N ASP A 653 41.86 -22.46 37.34
CA ASP A 653 42.61 -22.68 38.60
C ASP A 653 42.19 -21.80 39.79
N GLU A 654 41.24 -20.86 39.64
CA GLU A 654 40.75 -20.01 40.74
C GLU A 654 39.33 -20.41 41.17
N GLU A 655 39.19 -21.00 42.36
CA GLU A 655 37.86 -21.36 42.95
C GLU A 655 36.99 -20.12 43.25
N SER A 656 37.56 -18.92 43.27
CA SER A 656 36.86 -17.66 43.58
C SER A 656 36.64 -16.79 42.34
N ILE A 657 35.38 -16.45 42.06
CA ILE A 657 35.03 -15.51 40.99
C ILE A 657 35.56 -14.11 41.32
N LYS A 658 36.27 -13.48 40.37
CA LYS A 658 36.76 -12.11 40.54
C LYS A 658 35.61 -11.10 40.66
N PRO A 659 35.71 -10.11 41.56
CA PRO A 659 34.64 -9.14 41.78
C PRO A 659 34.32 -8.29 40.53
N GLU A 660 35.32 -8.06 39.67
CA GLU A 660 35.11 -7.35 38.40
C GLU A 660 34.24 -8.14 37.42
N VAL A 661 34.45 -9.45 37.31
CA VAL A 661 33.66 -10.34 36.45
C VAL A 661 32.22 -10.42 36.96
N GLN A 662 32.04 -10.50 38.28
CA GLN A 662 30.72 -10.44 38.90
C GLN A 662 30.00 -9.11 38.59
N ALA A 663 30.70 -7.97 38.64
CA ALA A 663 30.11 -6.68 38.30
C ALA A 663 29.74 -6.58 36.81
N ARG A 664 30.57 -7.10 35.90
CA ARG A 664 30.29 -7.20 34.46
C ARG A 664 29.07 -8.07 34.18
N PHE A 665 28.99 -9.24 34.80
CA PHE A 665 27.82 -10.12 34.70
C PHE A 665 26.55 -9.44 35.22
N THR A 666 26.63 -8.76 36.37
CA THR A 666 25.48 -8.02 36.94
C THR A 666 25.01 -6.91 36.00
N ARG A 667 25.94 -6.23 35.32
CA ARG A 667 25.60 -5.25 34.29
C ARG A 667 24.95 -5.90 33.06
N ALA A 668 25.54 -6.97 32.53
CA ALA A 668 24.99 -7.68 31.37
C ALA A 668 23.57 -8.22 31.65
N THR A 669 23.34 -8.79 32.83
CA THR A 669 22.00 -9.24 33.25
C THR A 669 21.02 -8.07 33.43
N ALA A 670 21.45 -6.94 33.98
CA ALA A 670 20.61 -5.74 34.06
C ALA A 670 20.22 -5.21 32.66
N GLU A 671 21.16 -5.21 31.70
CA GLU A 671 20.91 -4.82 30.32
C GLU A 671 19.96 -5.81 29.62
N LEU A 672 20.13 -7.13 29.81
CA LEU A 672 19.20 -8.15 29.29
C LEU A 672 17.79 -8.04 29.90
N GLN A 673 17.70 -7.67 31.18
CA GLN A 673 16.43 -7.39 31.85
C GLN A 673 15.77 -6.12 31.30
N PHE A 674 16.56 -5.06 31.04
CA PHE A 674 16.09 -3.82 30.42
C PHE A 674 15.55 -4.06 29.00
N LEU A 675 16.21 -4.92 28.21
CA LEU A 675 15.74 -5.34 26.89
C LEU A 675 14.49 -6.24 26.94
N GLY A 676 14.09 -6.72 28.12
CA GLY A 676 12.92 -7.58 28.31
C GLY A 676 13.13 -9.03 27.86
N LEU A 677 14.38 -9.48 27.70
CA LEU A 677 14.70 -10.87 27.38
C LEU A 677 14.55 -11.78 28.60
N ILE A 678 14.81 -11.20 29.77
CA ILE A 678 14.72 -11.88 31.06
C ILE A 678 13.90 -11.08 32.09
N LYS A 679 13.30 -11.78 33.04
CA LYS A 679 12.55 -11.20 34.16
C LYS A 679 12.87 -11.92 35.45
N GLN A 680 13.02 -11.18 36.54
CA GLN A 680 13.21 -11.77 37.87
C GLN A 680 12.04 -12.71 38.23
N ALA A 681 12.36 -13.95 38.63
CA ALA A 681 11.35 -14.90 39.03
C ALA A 681 10.87 -14.58 40.45
N LYS A 682 9.55 -14.46 40.65
CA LYS A 682 8.96 -14.30 42.00
C LYS A 682 8.77 -15.65 42.73
N GLN A 683 8.75 -16.76 41.98
CA GLN A 683 8.41 -18.09 42.50
C GLN A 683 9.61 -18.90 43.00
N LYS A 684 10.82 -18.62 42.49
CA LYS A 684 12.06 -19.28 42.91
C LYS A 684 13.09 -18.21 43.25
N THR A 685 13.69 -18.33 44.43
CA THR A 685 14.82 -17.48 44.85
C THR A 685 16.00 -17.73 43.92
N ASP A 686 16.76 -16.67 43.62
CA ASP A 686 18.00 -16.72 42.80
C ASP A 686 17.84 -17.22 41.36
N HIS A 687 16.60 -17.23 40.86
CA HIS A 687 16.30 -17.60 39.48
C HIS A 687 15.80 -16.42 38.67
N VAL A 688 16.13 -16.47 37.39
CA VAL A 688 15.60 -15.56 36.37
C VAL A 688 14.79 -16.36 35.37
N MET A 689 13.68 -15.78 34.93
CA MET A 689 12.81 -16.38 33.93
C MET A 689 13.12 -15.79 32.54
N ARG A 690 13.38 -16.66 31.57
CA ARG A 690 13.49 -16.30 30.16
C ARG A 690 12.11 -15.97 29.58
N LEU A 691 11.99 -14.84 28.88
CA LEU A 691 10.75 -14.38 28.24
C LEU A 691 10.69 -14.66 26.75
N THR A 692 11.83 -14.93 26.10
CA THR A 692 11.93 -15.13 24.65
C THR A 692 12.33 -16.56 24.30
N TRP A 693 11.84 -17.03 23.16
CA TRP A 693 12.22 -18.30 22.53
C TRP A 693 12.69 -18.06 21.10
#